data_AF-A0A835HP47-F1
#
_entry.id   AF-A0A835HP47-F1
#
_cell.length_a   1.000
_cell.length_b   1.000
_cell.length_c   1.000
_cell.angle_alpha   90.00
_cell.angle_beta   90.00
_cell.angle_gamma   90.00
#
_symmetry.space_group_name_H-M   'P 1'
#
loop_
_entity.id
_entity.type
_entity.pdbx_description
1 polymer ?
#
loop_
_entity_poly.entity_id
_entity_poly.type
_entity_poly.pdbx_seq_one_letter_code
_entity_poly.pdbx_strand_id
1 'polypeptide(L)'
;MDSITKLSLHFSFLLLLLAVLVISAASATSKSAAPPPLNFGKNGEFKILQVADMHYANGKTTPCEDVLPDQFPTCSDFNTTAFINRLILAENPDLIVFTGDNIFGLDTSDAKKSLNFAFAPAVETSVPWAAVLGNHDQESTLSREGLMKHIVTMNHTLSQVNPLEAHVIDGFGNYNLEVGGVKGSRIENMSVLNLYFWIVVTIPWVPSIPGYDWIKPSQQFWFQKTSLKLKKAYMEKQKAQTGSAPGLVYFHIPLPEYASLHSTNFTGVKLEAGISSASINSGFFATLLEAGDVKAVFTGHDHLNDFCGELNGIQLCYAGGFGYHAYGKAGWDRRARVVVATLEQTDKKGWGAVKSIRTWKRLDDQNLTTIDPQLLWLKKLSCKCLETWEKEKKMMEFLLSFLLFGNLVSFAATAKPKAAAAPSLHFSKNGDFKILQVADMHYGNGKTTQCEDVLPDQFPTCSDLNTTAFVRRMILAESPDLIVFTGDNIFGFDATDAEKSLDSAFAPAIESGLPWVAVLGNHDQESTLSREGVMKHIVTMNGTLARLNPLEAQVIDGFGNYNLEVGGVEGSRFENKSVLNLYFLDSGDYSTVPSIPGYGWIKPSQQFWFQQTSLKLKAPPSLVKSVGVVVNLPRNRIRWLKPEAQTGSAPGLVYFHIPLPEFASFDSTNFTGVKQEGISSPSINSGFFTTMLEAGDTKAVFIGHDHVNDFCGKLTGIHLCYAGGFGYHAYGQAGWDRRARVVLATLEKTETKGWGTVKSIRTWKRLDDEHLTTIDPQVLWTKSSAGKLLSIISLSVDHLKD
;
A
#
# COMPACT_ATOMS: atom_id res chain seq x y z
N MET A 1 29.54 -46.59 69.77
CA MET A 1 29.95 -45.71 68.66
C MET A 1 28.79 -45.60 67.66
N ASP A 2 27.66 -45.00 68.06
CA ASP A 2 26.45 -44.98 67.21
C ASP A 2 25.61 -43.68 67.31
N SER A 3 26.13 -42.64 67.99
CA SER A 3 25.43 -41.35 68.15
C SER A 3 26.17 -40.16 67.53
N ILE A 4 27.36 -40.37 66.93
CA ILE A 4 28.17 -39.28 66.32
C ILE A 4 28.06 -39.29 64.78
N THR A 5 27.60 -40.38 64.18
CA THR A 5 27.40 -40.49 62.72
C THR A 5 26.04 -40.00 62.22
N LYS A 6 25.01 -39.89 63.08
CA LYS A 6 23.67 -39.41 62.68
C LYS A 6 23.50 -37.89 62.67
N LEU A 7 24.36 -37.14 63.38
CA LEU A 7 24.29 -35.67 63.43
C LEU A 7 24.98 -34.99 62.23
N SER A 8 25.98 -35.64 61.63
CA SER A 8 26.69 -35.16 60.44
C SER A 8 25.84 -35.24 59.15
N LEU A 9 24.97 -36.26 59.05
CA LEU A 9 24.10 -36.41 57.87
C LEU A 9 22.95 -35.40 57.83
N HIS A 10 22.38 -35.02 58.98
CA HIS A 10 21.27 -34.05 59.02
C HIS A 10 21.73 -32.61 58.78
N PHE A 11 22.94 -32.24 59.20
CA PHE A 11 23.51 -30.91 58.96
C PHE A 11 23.91 -30.71 57.49
N SER A 12 24.42 -31.78 56.85
CA SER A 12 24.80 -31.76 55.43
C SER A 12 23.58 -31.71 54.50
N PHE A 13 22.46 -32.33 54.89
CA PHE A 13 21.21 -32.28 54.11
C PHE A 13 20.50 -30.92 54.23
N LEU A 14 20.56 -30.27 55.39
CA LEU A 14 19.96 -28.94 55.61
C LEU A 14 20.74 -27.82 54.89
N LEU A 15 22.07 -27.92 54.82
CA LEU A 15 22.90 -27.01 54.02
C LEU A 15 22.70 -27.20 52.51
N LEU A 16 22.48 -28.44 52.04
CA LEU A 16 22.18 -28.71 50.62
C LEU A 16 20.80 -28.16 50.22
N LEU A 17 19.79 -28.27 51.10
CA LEU A 17 18.45 -27.72 50.87
C LEU A 17 18.43 -26.18 50.90
N LEU A 18 19.19 -25.53 51.78
CA LEU A 18 19.35 -24.07 51.74
C LEU A 18 20.14 -23.60 50.50
N ALA A 19 21.17 -24.33 50.08
CA ALA A 19 21.91 -24.01 48.86
C ALA A 19 21.05 -24.17 47.60
N VAL A 20 20.18 -25.20 47.54
CA VAL A 20 19.24 -25.40 46.43
C VAL A 20 18.12 -24.35 46.42
N LEU A 21 17.67 -23.87 47.59
CA LEU A 21 16.69 -22.77 47.69
C LEU A 21 17.29 -21.38 47.35
N VAL A 22 18.57 -21.16 47.63
CA VAL A 22 19.28 -19.92 47.23
C VAL A 22 19.67 -19.96 45.74
N ILE A 23 19.99 -21.13 45.18
CA ILE A 23 20.31 -21.28 43.74
C ILE A 23 19.04 -21.26 42.87
N SER A 24 17.89 -21.70 43.38
CA SER A 24 16.59 -21.56 42.68
C SER A 24 15.99 -20.15 42.78
N ALA A 25 16.39 -19.34 43.77
CA ALA A 25 16.09 -17.91 43.81
C ALA A 25 17.03 -17.05 42.94
N ALA A 26 18.26 -17.52 42.68
CA ALA A 26 19.26 -16.81 41.87
C ALA A 26 19.21 -17.15 40.36
N SER A 27 18.33 -18.06 39.94
CA SER A 27 18.13 -18.45 38.52
C SER A 27 16.75 -18.08 37.99
N ALA A 28 15.99 -17.26 38.71
CA ALA A 28 14.99 -16.41 38.08
C ALA A 28 15.76 -15.34 37.29
N THR A 29 16.10 -15.64 36.04
CA THR A 29 16.39 -14.60 35.05
C THR A 29 15.29 -13.56 35.20
N SER A 30 15.62 -12.37 35.71
CA SER A 30 14.67 -11.28 35.78
C SER A 30 14.16 -11.10 34.37
N LYS A 31 12.90 -11.46 34.11
CA LYS A 31 12.20 -10.93 32.95
C LYS A 31 12.40 -9.42 33.05
N SER A 32 13.12 -8.84 32.09
CA SER A 32 13.23 -7.39 31.95
C SER A 32 11.84 -6.82 32.17
N ALA A 33 11.67 -6.00 33.21
CA ALA A 33 10.43 -5.28 33.41
C ALA A 33 10.11 -4.56 32.09
N ALA A 34 8.86 -4.62 31.65
CA ALA A 34 8.46 -3.92 30.42
C ALA A 34 8.92 -2.44 30.55
N PRO A 35 9.60 -1.89 29.54
CA PRO A 35 10.05 -0.51 29.59
C PRO A 35 8.86 0.42 29.90
N PRO A 36 9.07 1.46 30.71
CA PRO A 36 7.99 2.35 31.13
C PRO A 36 7.33 2.98 29.90
N PRO A 37 6.02 3.29 29.97
CA PRO A 37 5.34 3.97 28.87
C PRO A 37 6.04 5.30 28.54
N LEU A 38 6.09 5.63 27.26
CA LEU A 38 6.60 6.91 26.79
C LEU A 38 5.62 8.00 27.18
N ASN A 39 6.10 9.03 27.87
CA ASN A 39 5.29 10.16 28.31
C ASN A 39 6.06 11.47 28.11
N PHE A 40 5.34 12.54 27.81
CA PHE A 40 5.91 13.89 27.85
C PHE A 40 6.47 14.20 29.26
N GLY A 41 7.60 14.91 29.28
CA GLY A 41 8.25 15.37 30.51
C GLY A 41 7.40 16.39 31.28
N LYS A 42 7.80 16.70 32.52
CA LYS A 42 7.08 17.68 33.37
C LYS A 42 7.05 19.09 32.79
N ASN A 43 7.98 19.42 31.90
CA ASN A 43 8.05 20.65 31.12
C ASN A 43 7.12 20.64 29.88
N GLY A 44 6.44 19.53 29.61
CA GLY A 44 5.59 19.36 28.44
C GLY A 44 6.35 19.15 27.14
N GLU A 45 7.63 18.79 27.19
CA GLU A 45 8.43 18.43 26.02
C GLU A 45 8.63 16.91 25.96
N PHE A 46 8.79 16.40 24.73
CA PHE A 46 9.24 15.05 24.45
C PHE A 46 10.35 15.13 23.40
N LYS A 47 11.55 14.68 23.76
CA LYS A 47 12.77 14.80 22.95
C LYS A 47 13.22 13.45 22.41
N ILE A 48 13.41 13.40 21.09
CA ILE A 48 13.90 12.23 20.35
C ILE A 48 15.29 12.55 19.80
N LEU A 49 16.26 11.69 20.08
CA LEU A 49 17.57 11.68 19.41
C LEU A 49 17.52 10.66 18.26
N GLN A 50 17.61 11.11 17.03
CA GLN A 50 17.71 10.26 15.84
C GLN A 50 19.18 10.02 15.48
N VAL A 51 19.55 8.75 15.39
CA VAL A 51 20.88 8.25 15.01
C VAL A 51 20.71 7.39 13.76
N ALA A 52 21.31 7.77 12.64
CA ALA A 52 21.19 7.05 11.36
C ALA A 52 22.57 6.67 10.84
N ASP A 53 22.71 5.51 10.20
CA ASP A 53 23.92 5.18 9.45
C ASP A 53 25.15 5.13 10.37
N MET A 54 25.08 4.32 11.43
CA MET A 54 26.23 4.08 12.31
C MET A 54 27.28 3.22 11.63
N HIS A 55 26.84 2.27 10.80
CA HIS A 55 27.71 1.31 10.12
C HIS A 55 28.64 0.59 11.10
N TYR A 56 28.18 0.30 12.31
CA TYR A 56 29.03 -0.24 13.37
C TYR A 56 29.50 -1.66 12.98
N ALA A 57 30.80 -1.94 12.99
CA ALA A 57 31.32 -3.26 12.65
C ALA A 57 31.85 -3.99 13.89
N ASN A 58 33.15 -4.28 13.96
CA ASN A 58 33.76 -5.11 15.02
C ASN A 58 34.33 -4.30 16.20
N GLY A 59 34.01 -3.01 16.35
CA GLY A 59 34.48 -2.17 17.45
C GLY A 59 35.86 -1.57 17.20
N LYS A 60 36.77 -1.69 18.18
CA LYS A 60 38.11 -1.08 18.16
C LYS A 60 38.98 -1.45 16.95
N THR A 61 38.75 -2.63 16.36
CA THR A 61 39.53 -3.10 15.21
C THR A 61 38.99 -2.63 13.87
N THR A 62 37.81 -2.01 13.85
CA THR A 62 37.22 -1.45 12.64
C THR A 62 37.90 -0.12 12.32
N PRO A 63 38.56 0.04 11.17
CA PRO A 63 39.07 1.35 10.74
C PRO A 63 37.92 2.27 10.36
N CYS A 64 38.07 3.57 10.58
CA CYS A 64 37.09 4.54 10.08
C CYS A 64 37.18 4.71 8.56
N GLU A 65 36.06 5.10 7.97
CA GLU A 65 35.94 5.42 6.55
C GLU A 65 35.81 6.92 6.36
N ASP A 66 36.37 7.43 5.25
CA ASP A 66 36.27 8.83 4.84
C ASP A 66 36.56 9.84 5.97
N VAL A 67 37.64 9.61 6.71
CA VAL A 67 38.22 10.55 7.68
C VAL A 67 39.46 11.23 7.09
N LEU A 68 39.97 12.28 7.74
CA LEU A 68 41.22 12.91 7.30
C LEU A 68 42.42 11.96 7.52
N PRO A 69 43.49 12.05 6.70
CA PRO A 69 44.66 11.16 6.78
C PRO A 69 45.27 11.00 8.17
N ASP A 70 45.26 12.07 8.97
CA ASP A 70 45.79 12.11 10.34
C ASP A 70 44.88 11.42 11.37
N GLN A 71 43.59 11.22 11.05
CA GLN A 71 42.61 10.59 11.94
C GLN A 71 42.61 9.06 11.85
N PHE A 72 42.92 8.49 10.68
CA PHE A 72 42.90 7.03 10.45
C PHE A 72 43.63 6.20 11.52
N PRO A 73 44.84 6.55 11.99
CA PRO A 73 45.59 5.70 12.92
C PRO A 73 44.91 5.50 14.28
N THR A 74 43.99 6.39 14.66
CA THR A 74 43.36 6.41 15.99
C THR A 74 41.84 6.25 15.97
N CYS A 75 41.23 6.29 14.78
CA CYS A 75 39.79 6.27 14.63
C CYS A 75 39.26 4.83 14.54
N SER A 76 38.15 4.55 15.22
CA SER A 76 37.41 3.28 15.14
C SER A 76 35.92 3.47 15.43
N ASP A 77 35.14 2.39 15.43
CA ASP A 77 33.73 2.40 15.86
C ASP A 77 33.53 3.02 17.26
N PHE A 78 34.54 3.00 18.13
CA PHE A 78 34.45 3.62 19.45
C PHE A 78 34.33 5.15 19.40
N ASN A 79 34.73 5.79 18.31
CA ASN A 79 34.44 7.21 18.07
C ASN A 79 32.92 7.42 17.91
N THR A 80 32.24 6.53 17.17
CA THR A 80 30.78 6.51 17.08
C THR A 80 30.14 6.32 18.46
N THR A 81 30.61 5.36 19.26
CA THR A 81 30.12 5.15 20.64
C THR A 81 30.31 6.39 21.52
N ALA A 82 31.49 7.02 21.45
CA ALA A 82 31.80 8.22 22.20
C ALA A 82 30.85 9.37 21.82
N PHE A 83 30.59 9.55 20.52
CA PHE A 83 29.68 10.58 20.04
C PHE A 83 28.25 10.39 20.59
N ILE A 84 27.71 9.16 20.54
CA ILE A 84 26.38 8.85 21.12
C ILE A 84 26.35 9.22 22.61
N ASN A 85 27.36 8.81 23.38
CA ASN A 85 27.43 9.12 24.81
C ASN A 85 27.44 10.63 25.07
N ARG A 86 28.21 11.41 24.30
CA ARG A 86 28.21 12.88 24.41
C ARG A 86 26.84 13.48 24.10
N LEU A 87 26.14 12.97 23.08
CA LEU A 87 24.80 13.41 22.72
C LEU A 87 23.76 13.07 23.78
N ILE A 88 23.80 11.87 24.36
CA ILE A 88 22.89 11.48 25.45
C ILE A 88 23.08 12.43 26.64
N LEU A 89 24.32 12.75 27.00
CA LEU A 89 24.62 13.68 28.09
C LEU A 89 24.18 15.11 27.79
N ALA A 90 24.41 15.59 26.57
CA ALA A 90 24.12 16.98 26.19
C ALA A 90 22.64 17.23 25.93
N GLU A 91 21.94 16.28 25.30
CA GLU A 91 20.55 16.44 24.90
C GLU A 91 19.57 15.85 25.92
N ASN A 92 19.97 14.86 26.71
CA ASN A 92 19.10 14.14 27.66
C ASN A 92 17.76 13.71 27.00
N PRO A 93 17.81 12.85 25.97
CA PRO A 93 16.62 12.46 25.20
C PRO A 93 15.67 11.56 26.00
N ASP A 94 14.37 11.67 25.71
CA ASP A 94 13.34 10.77 26.24
C ASP A 94 13.28 9.44 25.45
N LEU A 95 13.76 9.46 24.21
CA LEU A 95 13.82 8.32 23.30
C LEU A 95 15.01 8.46 22.34
N ILE A 96 15.75 7.37 22.09
CA ILE A 96 16.70 7.28 20.97
C ILE A 96 16.06 6.47 19.85
N VAL A 97 16.10 6.97 18.62
CA VAL A 97 15.62 6.26 17.43
C VAL A 97 16.80 6.00 16.50
N PHE A 98 17.11 4.73 16.29
CA PHE A 98 18.11 4.29 15.32
C PHE A 98 17.46 4.01 13.97
N THR A 99 17.77 4.81 12.93
CA THR A 99 17.08 4.77 11.64
C THR A 99 17.79 3.94 10.56
N GLY A 100 18.30 2.77 10.94
CA GLY A 100 18.89 1.80 10.02
C GLY A 100 20.38 1.98 9.77
N ASP A 101 20.96 0.98 9.11
CA ASP A 101 22.40 0.76 8.98
C ASP A 101 23.10 0.90 10.34
N ASN A 102 22.54 0.15 11.29
CA ASN A 102 23.02 0.07 12.65
C ASN A 102 24.38 -0.63 12.69
N ILE A 103 24.54 -1.67 11.86
CA ILE A 103 25.79 -2.37 11.61
C ILE A 103 26.15 -2.37 10.13
N PHE A 104 27.45 -2.43 9.82
CA PHE A 104 27.92 -2.60 8.45
C PHE A 104 28.17 -4.07 8.16
N GLY A 105 27.23 -4.74 7.51
CA GLY A 105 27.19 -6.19 7.50
C GLY A 105 28.41 -6.85 6.86
N LEU A 106 28.97 -6.28 5.79
CA LEU A 106 30.16 -6.83 5.10
C LEU A 106 31.41 -6.90 6.00
N ASP A 107 31.60 -5.90 6.86
CA ASP A 107 32.74 -5.86 7.79
C ASP A 107 32.39 -6.39 9.18
N THR A 108 31.16 -6.88 9.38
CA THR A 108 30.70 -7.46 10.64
C THR A 108 30.89 -8.97 10.66
N SER A 109 31.74 -9.47 11.57
CA SER A 109 31.98 -10.90 11.75
C SER A 109 30.92 -11.62 12.59
N ASP A 110 30.25 -10.89 13.49
CA ASP A 110 29.17 -11.40 14.36
C ASP A 110 28.14 -10.29 14.57
N ALA A 111 27.01 -10.40 13.85
CA ALA A 111 25.95 -9.42 13.88
C ALA A 111 25.38 -9.18 15.29
N LYS A 112 25.26 -10.21 16.15
CA LYS A 112 24.72 -10.03 17.51
C LYS A 112 25.69 -9.22 18.36
N LYS A 113 26.97 -9.56 18.29
CA LYS A 113 28.01 -8.86 19.03
C LYS A 113 28.11 -7.39 18.60
N SER A 114 28.06 -7.13 17.31
CA SER A 114 28.08 -5.76 16.77
C SER A 114 26.85 -4.96 17.16
N LEU A 115 25.63 -5.52 17.07
CA LEU A 115 24.41 -4.85 17.57
C LEU A 115 24.49 -4.56 19.08
N ASN A 116 25.05 -5.48 19.87
CA ASN A 116 25.24 -5.25 21.31
C ASN A 116 26.15 -4.04 21.58
N PHE A 117 27.22 -3.85 20.79
CA PHE A 117 28.08 -2.67 20.92
C PHE A 117 27.44 -1.40 20.37
N ALA A 118 26.78 -1.49 19.21
CA ALA A 118 26.12 -0.36 18.57
C ALA A 118 25.07 0.28 19.48
N PHE A 119 24.28 -0.54 20.19
CA PHE A 119 23.24 -0.06 21.10
C PHE A 119 23.67 0.03 22.57
N ALA A 120 24.92 -0.33 22.90
CA ALA A 120 25.44 -0.27 24.28
C ALA A 120 25.20 1.09 24.94
N PRO A 121 25.43 2.25 24.28
CA PRO A 121 25.16 3.55 24.90
C PRO A 121 23.72 3.72 25.41
N ALA A 122 22.72 3.28 24.65
CA ALA A 122 21.32 3.37 25.05
C ALA A 122 20.99 2.38 26.19
N VAL A 123 21.52 1.16 26.09
CA VAL A 123 21.33 0.10 27.09
C VAL A 123 21.94 0.49 28.44
N GLU A 124 23.19 0.95 28.44
CA GLU A 124 23.96 1.27 29.65
C GLU A 124 23.43 2.53 30.36
N THR A 125 22.93 3.50 29.59
CA THR A 125 22.32 4.73 30.15
C THR A 125 20.84 4.55 30.50
N SER A 126 20.26 3.36 30.25
CA SER A 126 18.85 3.05 30.49
C SER A 126 17.86 3.99 29.76
N VAL A 127 18.29 4.63 28.68
CA VAL A 127 17.43 5.47 27.84
C VAL A 127 16.59 4.55 26.96
N PRO A 128 15.25 4.70 26.92
CA PRO A 128 14.41 3.95 26.01
C PRO A 128 14.85 4.16 24.56
N TRP A 129 14.83 3.10 23.75
CA TRP A 129 15.28 3.20 22.37
C TRP A 129 14.50 2.30 21.42
N ALA A 130 14.41 2.70 20.16
CA ALA A 130 13.76 1.96 19.09
C ALA A 130 14.68 1.92 17.86
N ALA A 131 14.63 0.83 17.09
CA ALA A 131 15.44 0.67 15.90
C ALA A 131 14.61 0.19 14.70
N VAL A 132 14.92 0.72 13.53
CA VAL A 132 14.57 0.12 12.23
C VAL A 132 15.84 -0.40 11.58
N LEU A 133 15.69 -1.35 10.65
CA LEU A 133 16.82 -1.89 9.91
C LEU A 133 17.02 -1.14 8.60
N GLY A 134 18.28 -0.98 8.21
CA GLY A 134 18.70 -0.48 6.92
C GLY A 134 19.09 -1.58 5.95
N ASN A 135 19.79 -1.19 4.90
CA ASN A 135 20.19 -2.11 3.87
C ASN A 135 21.38 -3.00 4.25
N HIS A 136 22.35 -2.45 4.96
CA HIS A 136 23.57 -3.14 5.34
C HIS A 136 23.40 -4.07 6.54
N ASP A 137 22.36 -3.84 7.36
CA ASP A 137 22.15 -4.57 8.61
C ASP A 137 22.08 -6.11 8.42
N GLN A 138 21.54 -6.57 7.29
CA GLN A 138 21.31 -7.99 7.01
C GLN A 138 22.43 -8.69 6.24
N GLU A 139 23.55 -8.00 5.98
CA GLU A 139 24.62 -8.52 5.12
C GLU A 139 25.65 -9.39 5.88
N SER A 140 25.46 -9.56 7.19
CA SER A 140 26.32 -10.38 8.07
C SER A 140 25.67 -11.74 8.41
N THR A 141 25.89 -12.25 9.63
CA THR A 141 25.56 -13.60 10.07
C THR A 141 24.09 -13.82 10.46
N LEU A 142 23.24 -12.79 10.42
CA LEU A 142 21.82 -12.87 10.76
C LEU A 142 20.93 -12.31 9.65
N SER A 143 19.80 -12.99 9.42
CA SER A 143 18.70 -12.46 8.60
C SER A 143 18.00 -11.29 9.28
N ARG A 144 17.22 -10.50 8.54
CA ARG A 144 16.34 -9.44 9.10
C ARG A 144 15.49 -9.90 10.27
N GLU A 145 14.85 -11.07 10.13
CA GLU A 145 14.09 -11.67 11.22
C GLU A 145 14.97 -11.98 12.43
N GLY A 146 16.16 -12.56 12.19
CA GLY A 146 17.14 -12.85 13.23
C GLY A 146 17.63 -11.62 13.97
N LEU A 147 17.91 -10.53 13.24
CA LEU A 147 18.31 -9.23 13.78
C LEU A 147 17.20 -8.65 14.64
N MET A 148 15.96 -8.56 14.14
CA MET A 148 14.84 -8.03 14.92
C MET A 148 14.57 -8.89 16.15
N LYS A 149 14.60 -10.23 16.03
CA LYS A 149 14.45 -11.14 17.18
C LYS A 149 15.53 -10.94 18.23
N HIS A 150 16.76 -10.59 17.84
CA HIS A 150 17.82 -10.23 18.77
C HIS A 150 17.57 -8.86 19.40
N ILE A 151 17.29 -7.84 18.59
CA ILE A 151 17.05 -6.46 19.03
C ILE A 151 15.96 -6.42 20.11
N VAL A 152 14.81 -7.08 19.91
CA VAL A 152 13.70 -7.06 20.87
C VAL A 152 14.00 -7.76 22.21
N THR A 153 15.12 -8.46 22.33
CA THR A 153 15.56 -9.10 23.58
C THR A 153 16.46 -8.18 24.42
N MET A 154 16.91 -7.06 23.86
CA MET A 154 17.85 -6.16 24.52
C MET A 154 17.14 -5.25 25.53
N ASN A 155 17.85 -4.89 26.60
CA ASN A 155 17.28 -4.06 27.66
C ASN A 155 16.87 -2.67 27.13
N HIS A 156 15.76 -2.16 27.67
CA HIS A 156 15.20 -0.83 27.35
C HIS A 156 14.78 -0.60 25.89
N THR A 157 14.83 -1.62 25.03
CA THR A 157 14.32 -1.53 23.66
C THR A 157 12.78 -1.45 23.67
N LEU A 158 12.25 -0.61 22.80
CA LEU A 158 10.82 -0.51 22.47
C LEU A 158 10.53 -1.10 21.09
N SER A 159 11.55 -1.59 20.41
CA SER A 159 11.42 -2.21 19.09
C SER A 159 10.52 -3.44 19.16
N GLN A 160 9.77 -3.71 18.09
CA GLN A 160 8.95 -4.91 17.98
C GLN A 160 9.22 -5.61 16.65
N VAL A 161 9.05 -6.93 16.61
CA VAL A 161 9.28 -7.71 15.39
C VAL A 161 8.22 -7.40 14.34
N ASN A 162 6.94 -7.38 14.72
CA ASN A 162 5.79 -6.99 13.91
C ASN A 162 4.58 -6.81 14.86
N PRO A 163 3.54 -6.07 14.46
CA PRO A 163 2.31 -5.95 15.25
C PRO A 163 1.59 -7.32 15.35
N LEU A 164 1.08 -7.66 16.52
CA LEU A 164 0.40 -8.95 16.76
C LEU A 164 -0.94 -9.05 16.02
N GLU A 165 -1.60 -7.92 15.80
CA GLU A 165 -2.89 -7.83 15.11
C GLU A 165 -2.80 -7.90 13.57
N ALA A 166 -1.62 -7.73 12.99
CA ALA A 166 -1.45 -7.88 11.54
C ALA A 166 -1.21 -9.35 11.23
N HIS A 167 -2.27 -10.06 10.84
CA HIS A 167 -2.18 -11.48 10.47
C HIS A 167 -1.20 -11.74 9.30
N VAL A 168 -1.04 -10.78 8.38
CA VAL A 168 -0.10 -10.81 7.25
C VAL A 168 0.44 -9.39 7.04
N ILE A 169 1.76 -9.22 7.21
CA ILE A 169 2.48 -7.97 6.92
C ILE A 169 3.87 -8.31 6.40
N ASP A 170 4.32 -7.57 5.38
CA ASP A 170 5.63 -7.78 4.77
C ASP A 170 6.77 -7.25 5.66
N GLY A 171 7.90 -7.97 5.66
CA GLY A 171 9.10 -7.62 6.41
C GLY A 171 9.05 -7.90 7.91
N PHE A 172 10.11 -7.49 8.62
CA PHE A 172 10.25 -7.57 10.07
C PHE A 172 10.75 -6.23 10.60
N GLY A 173 10.08 -5.66 11.60
CA GLY A 173 10.37 -4.34 12.17
C GLY A 173 9.29 -3.30 11.90
N ASN A 174 8.07 -3.72 11.59
CA ASN A 174 6.92 -2.83 11.51
C ASN A 174 6.30 -2.67 12.90
N TYR A 175 6.15 -1.45 13.41
CA TYR A 175 5.48 -1.22 14.70
C TYR A 175 5.14 0.25 14.93
N ASN A 176 4.24 0.51 15.88
CA ASN A 176 3.93 1.86 16.34
C ASN A 176 4.20 1.99 17.84
N LEU A 177 4.67 3.16 18.26
CA LEU A 177 4.81 3.55 19.66
C LEU A 177 3.91 4.75 19.94
N GLU A 178 3.18 4.67 21.04
CA GLU A 178 2.27 5.71 21.52
C GLU A 178 2.97 6.53 22.62
N VAL A 179 2.96 7.85 22.50
CA VAL A 179 3.51 8.75 23.52
C VAL A 179 2.34 9.39 24.27
N GLY A 180 2.26 9.08 25.56
CA GLY A 180 1.27 9.60 26.49
C GLY A 180 1.54 11.03 26.93
N GLY A 181 0.54 11.73 27.46
CA GLY A 181 0.74 13.06 28.04
C GLY A 181 1.59 13.05 29.32
N VAL A 182 1.75 14.21 29.95
CA VAL A 182 2.55 14.34 31.19
C VAL A 182 1.98 13.46 32.31
N LYS A 183 2.83 12.74 33.05
CA LYS A 183 2.41 11.90 34.19
C LYS A 183 1.59 12.69 35.22
N GLY A 184 0.49 12.12 35.69
CA GLY A 184 -0.50 12.75 36.57
C GLY A 184 -1.44 13.75 35.89
N SER A 185 -1.29 14.00 34.59
CA SER A 185 -2.17 14.90 33.84
C SER A 185 -3.43 14.21 33.32
N ARG A 186 -4.41 15.01 32.90
CA ARG A 186 -5.68 14.52 32.32
C ARG A 186 -5.50 13.72 31.02
N ILE A 187 -4.35 13.81 30.38
CA ILE A 187 -4.01 13.23 29.08
C ILE A 187 -2.87 12.20 29.18
N GLU A 188 -2.46 11.80 30.38
CA GLU A 188 -1.38 10.82 30.61
C GLU A 188 -1.58 9.53 29.81
N ASN A 189 -2.78 8.95 29.85
CA ASN A 189 -3.14 7.70 29.17
C ASN A 189 -3.82 7.94 27.81
N MET A 190 -3.50 9.03 27.14
CA MET A 190 -3.94 9.32 25.77
C MET A 190 -2.71 9.35 24.87
N SER A 191 -2.73 8.65 23.73
CA SER A 191 -1.68 8.83 22.74
C SER A 191 -1.80 10.23 22.14
N VAL A 192 -0.92 11.13 22.54
CA VAL A 192 -0.90 12.54 22.11
C VAL A 192 0.15 12.79 21.03
N LEU A 193 1.08 11.85 20.81
CA LEU A 193 2.02 11.81 19.70
C LEU A 193 2.24 10.33 19.31
N ASN A 194 2.14 10.01 18.03
CA ASN A 194 2.32 8.65 17.52
C ASN A 194 3.63 8.54 16.75
N LEU A 195 4.40 7.48 16.98
CA LEU A 195 5.63 7.19 16.26
C LEU A 195 5.45 5.89 15.47
N TYR A 196 5.71 5.92 14.16
CA TYR A 196 5.55 4.78 13.27
C TYR A 196 6.91 4.35 12.72
N PHE A 197 7.21 3.06 12.83
CA PHE A 197 8.48 2.45 12.45
C PHE A 197 8.26 1.37 11.42
N TRP A 198 9.11 1.36 10.39
CA TRP A 198 8.94 0.51 9.21
C TRP A 198 10.28 -0.03 8.77
N ILE A 199 10.21 -1.18 8.10
CA ILE A 199 11.34 -1.70 7.32
C ILE A 199 11.04 -1.53 5.83
N VAL A 200 12.04 -1.08 5.08
CA VAL A 200 12.08 -1.18 3.62
C VAL A 200 12.95 -2.40 3.31
N VAL A 201 12.44 -3.32 2.50
CA VAL A 201 13.24 -4.46 2.02
C VAL A 201 14.34 -3.92 1.10
N THR A 202 15.51 -4.55 1.03
CA THR A 202 16.63 -4.00 0.24
C THR A 202 16.59 -4.31 -1.22
N ILE A 203 16.13 -5.51 -1.57
CA ILE A 203 16.24 -6.02 -2.93
C ILE A 203 14.82 -6.38 -3.37
N PRO A 204 14.31 -5.77 -4.44
CA PRO A 204 12.99 -6.10 -4.94
C PRO A 204 12.98 -7.56 -5.40
N TRP A 205 11.92 -8.28 -5.04
CA TRP A 205 11.69 -9.65 -5.51
C TRP A 205 11.37 -9.72 -7.02
N VAL A 206 11.23 -8.56 -7.68
CA VAL A 206 10.91 -8.44 -9.11
C VAL A 206 12.19 -8.25 -9.91
N PRO A 207 12.70 -9.28 -10.63
CA PRO A 207 14.02 -9.23 -11.26
C PRO A 207 14.17 -8.16 -12.36
N SER A 208 13.06 -7.68 -12.91
CA SER A 208 13.05 -6.64 -13.94
C SER A 208 13.18 -5.22 -13.40
N ILE A 209 13.17 -5.02 -12.09
CA ILE A 209 13.24 -3.71 -11.45
C ILE A 209 14.56 -3.65 -10.66
N PRO A 210 15.58 -2.91 -11.15
CA PRO A 210 16.81 -2.72 -10.41
C PRO A 210 16.62 -1.70 -9.28
N GLY A 211 17.51 -1.76 -8.29
CA GLY A 211 17.58 -0.81 -7.19
C GLY A 211 16.95 -1.33 -5.89
N TYR A 212 16.55 -0.40 -5.02
CA TYR A 212 15.99 -0.71 -3.72
C TYR A 212 14.53 -1.14 -3.78
N ASP A 213 14.11 -1.98 -2.83
CA ASP A 213 12.70 -2.32 -2.66
C ASP A 213 11.91 -1.16 -2.03
N TRP A 214 10.60 -1.30 -1.95
CA TRP A 214 9.67 -0.28 -1.45
C TRP A 214 8.71 -0.79 -0.37
N ILE A 215 8.01 0.14 0.27
CA ILE A 215 6.99 -0.14 1.29
C ILE A 215 5.76 -0.79 0.64
N LYS A 216 5.41 -2.00 1.11
CA LYS A 216 4.38 -2.86 0.51
C LYS A 216 2.95 -2.48 0.90
N PRO A 217 1.94 -2.80 0.07
CA PRO A 217 0.53 -2.53 0.38
C PRO A 217 0.06 -3.08 1.73
N SER A 218 0.58 -4.22 2.18
CA SER A 218 0.25 -4.79 3.49
C SER A 218 0.67 -3.88 4.66
N GLN A 219 1.86 -3.27 4.56
CA GLN A 219 2.40 -2.34 5.54
C GLN A 219 1.58 -1.03 5.51
N GLN A 220 1.29 -0.51 4.32
CA GLN A 220 0.47 0.70 4.15
C GLN A 220 -0.94 0.52 4.72
N PHE A 221 -1.57 -0.63 4.46
CA PHE A 221 -2.90 -0.94 4.96
C PHE A 221 -2.92 -1.13 6.49
N TRP A 222 -1.89 -1.76 7.07
CA TRP A 222 -1.72 -1.83 8.52
C TRP A 222 -1.63 -0.42 9.14
N PHE A 223 -0.85 0.48 8.55
CA PHE A 223 -0.75 1.85 9.02
C PHE A 223 -2.07 2.60 8.95
N GLN A 224 -2.81 2.52 7.84
CA GLN A 224 -4.11 3.18 7.72
C GLN A 224 -5.07 2.73 8.83
N LYS A 225 -5.13 1.42 9.09
CA LYS A 225 -5.94 0.85 10.19
C LYS A 225 -5.48 1.36 11.55
N THR A 226 -4.17 1.35 11.79
CA THR A 226 -3.58 1.78 13.06
C THR A 226 -3.80 3.28 13.31
N SER A 227 -3.53 4.11 12.31
CA SER A 227 -3.80 5.55 12.34
C SER A 227 -5.28 5.85 12.60
N LEU A 228 -6.20 5.19 11.89
CA LEU A 228 -7.63 5.38 12.11
C LEU A 228 -8.07 4.96 13.52
N LYS A 229 -7.57 3.83 14.03
CA LYS A 229 -7.81 3.37 15.40
C LYS A 229 -7.34 4.40 16.42
N LEU A 230 -6.13 4.93 16.26
CA LEU A 230 -5.54 5.92 17.16
C LEU A 230 -6.28 7.26 17.10
N LYS A 231 -6.71 7.71 15.91
CA LYS A 231 -7.56 8.90 15.76
C LYS A 231 -8.90 8.75 16.46
N LYS A 232 -9.59 7.62 16.27
CA LYS A 232 -10.85 7.33 16.96
C LYS A 232 -10.65 7.34 18.47
N ALA A 233 -9.64 6.65 18.98
CA ALA A 233 -9.33 6.63 20.42
C ALA A 233 -8.99 8.02 20.99
N TYR A 234 -8.36 8.89 20.18
CA TYR A 234 -8.06 10.28 20.55
C TYR A 234 -9.33 11.16 20.59
N MET A 235 -10.29 10.91 19.68
CA MET A 235 -11.52 11.69 19.52
C MET A 235 -12.70 11.21 20.39
N GLU A 236 -12.80 9.92 20.69
CA GLU A 236 -13.95 9.29 21.39
C GLU A 236 -14.08 9.68 22.87
N LYS A 237 -13.01 10.16 23.51
CA LYS A 237 -13.07 10.49 24.94
C LYS A 237 -13.81 11.82 25.15
N GLN A 238 -14.51 11.98 26.29
CA GLN A 238 -15.18 13.21 26.77
C GLN A 238 -14.29 14.48 26.87
N LYS A 239 -13.07 14.44 26.32
CA LYS A 239 -12.05 15.48 26.23
C LYS A 239 -11.56 15.59 24.77
N ALA A 240 -12.48 15.61 23.80
CA ALA A 240 -12.15 15.73 22.38
C ALA A 240 -11.23 16.95 22.16
N GLN A 241 -10.08 16.71 21.56
CA GLN A 241 -9.15 17.74 21.13
C GLN A 241 -9.48 18.16 19.70
N THR A 242 -9.12 19.38 19.31
CA THR A 242 -9.36 19.89 17.95
C THR A 242 -8.34 19.29 16.98
N GLY A 243 -8.60 18.09 16.47
CA GLY A 243 -7.80 17.41 15.44
C GLY A 243 -7.22 16.05 15.88
N SER A 244 -6.47 15.39 14.99
CA SER A 244 -5.72 14.17 15.30
C SER A 244 -4.42 14.46 16.06
N ALA A 245 -3.98 13.54 16.91
CA ALA A 245 -2.63 13.56 17.46
C ALA A 245 -1.60 13.47 16.31
N PRO A 246 -0.54 14.31 16.30
CA PRO A 246 0.45 14.26 15.23
C PRO A 246 1.20 12.92 15.23
N GLY A 247 1.58 12.48 14.04
CA GLY A 247 2.39 11.30 13.79
C GLY A 247 3.78 11.65 13.26
N LEU A 248 4.80 10.89 13.66
CA LEU A 248 6.15 10.91 13.09
C LEU A 248 6.49 9.53 12.54
N VAL A 249 7.08 9.47 11.35
CA VAL A 249 7.42 8.22 10.66
C VAL A 249 8.94 8.09 10.57
N TYR A 250 9.45 6.89 10.82
CA TYR A 250 10.88 6.55 10.74
C TYR A 250 11.10 5.30 9.89
N PHE A 251 11.95 5.41 8.87
CA PHE A 251 12.43 4.29 8.06
C PHE A 251 13.76 4.64 7.39
N HIS A 252 14.50 3.64 6.94
CA HIS A 252 15.88 3.85 6.52
C HIS A 252 16.06 4.39 5.08
N ILE A 253 15.44 3.76 4.08
CA ILE A 253 15.58 4.13 2.66
C ILE A 253 14.58 5.24 2.31
N PRO A 254 15.01 6.38 1.73
CA PRO A 254 14.14 7.51 1.44
C PRO A 254 13.03 7.15 0.44
N LEU A 255 11.91 7.88 0.52
CA LEU A 255 10.84 7.77 -0.48
C LEU A 255 11.25 8.49 -1.77
N PRO A 256 10.73 8.06 -2.94
CA PRO A 256 10.96 8.75 -4.21
C PRO A 256 10.64 10.25 -4.16
N GLU A 257 9.68 10.65 -3.34
CA GLU A 257 9.26 12.04 -3.16
C GLU A 257 10.36 12.96 -2.61
N TYR A 258 11.38 12.45 -1.92
CA TYR A 258 12.55 13.26 -1.52
C TYR A 258 13.27 13.87 -2.73
N ALA A 259 13.18 13.24 -3.91
CA ALA A 259 13.79 13.76 -5.13
C ALA A 259 13.09 15.02 -5.66
N SER A 260 11.81 15.23 -5.31
CA SER A 260 11.01 16.38 -5.72
C SER A 260 11.33 17.67 -4.94
N LEU A 261 12.06 17.57 -3.83
CA LEU A 261 12.45 18.73 -3.04
C LEU A 261 13.58 19.50 -3.74
N HIS A 262 13.25 20.72 -4.18
CA HIS A 262 14.19 21.69 -4.71
C HIS A 262 14.98 22.38 -3.60
N SER A 263 16.16 22.91 -3.92
CA SER A 263 17.04 23.59 -2.96
C SER A 263 16.44 24.82 -2.30
N THR A 264 15.40 25.42 -2.89
CA THR A 264 14.64 26.52 -2.29
C THR A 264 13.63 26.07 -1.23
N ASN A 265 13.35 24.77 -1.15
CA ASN A 265 12.24 24.20 -0.37
C ASN A 265 12.71 23.34 0.81
N PHE A 266 14.01 23.36 1.12
CA PHE A 266 14.57 22.65 2.28
C PHE A 266 15.60 23.50 3.03
N THR A 267 15.89 23.11 4.28
CA THR A 267 17.04 23.60 5.06
C THR A 267 18.03 22.47 5.25
N GLY A 268 19.33 22.78 5.21
CA GLY A 268 20.42 21.80 5.23
C GLY A 268 21.06 21.67 3.84
N VAL A 269 21.72 20.54 3.59
CA VAL A 269 22.44 20.28 2.34
C VAL A 269 21.99 18.98 1.68
N LYS A 270 22.05 18.97 0.35
CA LYS A 270 21.84 17.81 -0.52
C LYS A 270 23.11 17.61 -1.34
N LEU A 271 23.93 16.63 -0.99
CA LEU A 271 25.30 16.49 -1.51
C LEU A 271 25.53 15.19 -2.28
N GLU A 272 24.68 14.17 -2.16
CA GLU A 272 24.69 13.07 -3.14
C GLU A 272 24.21 13.55 -4.52
N ALA A 273 24.66 12.85 -5.56
CA ALA A 273 24.24 13.09 -6.95
C ALA A 273 22.72 12.87 -7.17
N GLY A 274 22.06 12.13 -6.28
CA GLY A 274 20.64 11.81 -6.35
C GLY A 274 20.07 11.47 -4.98
N ILE A 275 18.83 11.01 -4.98
CA ILE A 275 18.17 10.40 -3.82
C ILE A 275 18.18 8.90 -4.06
N SER A 276 18.77 8.12 -3.15
CA SER A 276 18.89 6.67 -3.29
C SER A 276 17.61 5.96 -2.84
N SER A 277 16.47 6.36 -3.41
CA SER A 277 15.18 5.73 -3.16
C SER A 277 14.96 4.49 -4.03
N ALA A 278 13.88 3.76 -3.75
CA ALA A 278 13.34 2.82 -4.72
C ALA A 278 13.10 3.52 -6.08
N SER A 279 13.35 2.80 -7.18
CA SER A 279 13.08 3.29 -8.54
C SER A 279 11.59 3.37 -8.85
N ILE A 280 10.77 2.77 -8.00
CA ILE A 280 9.33 2.66 -8.15
C ILE A 280 8.63 3.34 -6.96
N ASN A 281 7.56 4.08 -7.25
CA ASN A 281 6.71 4.67 -6.23
C ASN A 281 5.67 3.64 -5.76
N SER A 282 5.65 3.34 -4.46
CA SER A 282 4.66 2.44 -3.86
C SER A 282 3.37 3.14 -3.41
N GLY A 283 3.30 4.46 -3.53
CA GLY A 283 2.20 5.30 -3.07
C GLY A 283 2.14 5.53 -1.57
N PHE A 284 3.20 5.19 -0.84
CA PHE A 284 3.19 5.38 0.61
C PHE A 284 3.05 6.85 1.01
N PHE A 285 3.64 7.78 0.27
CA PHE A 285 3.42 9.21 0.53
C PHE A 285 1.95 9.62 0.38
N ALA A 286 1.23 9.07 -0.59
CA ALA A 286 -0.22 9.27 -0.74
C ALA A 286 -0.98 8.75 0.48
N THR A 287 -0.62 7.57 0.96
CA THR A 287 -1.17 6.96 2.19
C THR A 287 -0.94 7.85 3.42
N LEU A 288 0.23 8.50 3.53
CA LEU A 288 0.51 9.44 4.61
C LEU A 288 -0.35 10.70 4.54
N LEU A 289 -0.49 11.28 3.34
CA LEU A 289 -1.32 12.47 3.11
C LEU A 289 -2.80 12.20 3.39
N GLU A 290 -3.31 11.06 2.93
CA GLU A 290 -4.69 10.62 3.19
C GLU A 290 -4.97 10.37 4.68
N ALA A 291 -3.99 9.79 5.39
CA ALA A 291 -4.10 9.66 6.83
C ALA A 291 -4.14 11.06 7.48
N GLY A 292 -3.27 12.00 7.11
CA GLY A 292 -3.35 13.39 7.55
C GLY A 292 -2.98 13.64 9.03
N ASP A 293 -2.58 12.62 9.79
CA ASP A 293 -1.98 12.74 11.13
C ASP A 293 -0.46 12.88 11.09
N VAL A 294 0.22 12.30 10.10
CA VAL A 294 1.69 12.38 9.97
C VAL A 294 2.13 13.80 9.61
N LYS A 295 3.18 14.29 10.29
CA LYS A 295 3.75 15.65 10.13
C LYS A 295 5.20 15.66 9.67
N ALA A 296 5.96 14.61 9.98
CA ALA A 296 7.31 14.46 9.48
C ALA A 296 7.67 13.00 9.27
N VAL A 297 8.53 12.77 8.29
CA VAL A 297 9.11 11.50 7.89
C VAL A 297 10.62 11.65 8.01
N PHE A 298 11.27 10.72 8.70
CA PHE A 298 12.69 10.76 9.03
C PHE A 298 13.40 9.54 8.46
N THR A 299 14.53 9.80 7.80
CA THR A 299 15.29 8.77 7.07
C THR A 299 16.81 8.92 7.21
N GLY A 300 17.55 7.90 6.78
CA GLY A 300 19.02 7.84 6.78
C GLY A 300 19.52 7.57 5.36
N HIS A 301 20.39 6.57 5.19
CA HIS A 301 20.81 5.95 3.93
C HIS A 301 21.70 6.80 3.02
N ASP A 302 21.26 8.02 2.68
CA ASP A 302 22.09 8.98 1.95
C ASP A 302 22.91 9.80 2.96
N HIS A 303 24.13 9.33 3.25
CA HIS A 303 24.97 9.84 4.33
C HIS A 303 25.37 11.32 4.21
N LEU A 304 25.43 11.88 3.00
CA LEU A 304 25.81 13.26 2.73
C LEU A 304 24.59 14.19 2.56
N ASN A 305 23.40 13.64 2.36
CA ASN A 305 22.14 14.35 2.40
C ASN A 305 21.75 14.56 3.86
N ASP A 306 21.53 15.81 4.26
CA ASP A 306 21.22 16.15 5.64
C ASP A 306 20.09 17.17 5.77
N PHE A 307 19.30 17.33 4.70
CA PHE A 307 18.27 18.35 4.63
C PHE A 307 16.93 17.93 5.24
N CYS A 308 16.08 18.91 5.53
CA CYS A 308 14.65 18.68 5.73
C CYS A 308 13.80 19.74 5.03
N GLY A 309 12.78 19.31 4.27
CA GLY A 309 11.88 20.18 3.50
C GLY A 309 10.43 19.71 3.51
N GLU A 310 9.51 20.63 3.28
CA GLU A 310 8.07 20.37 3.28
C GLU A 310 7.57 20.01 1.87
N LEU A 311 6.83 18.91 1.77
CA LEU A 311 6.05 18.54 0.60
C LEU A 311 4.60 18.29 1.02
N ASN A 312 3.66 19.06 0.45
CA ASN A 312 2.22 18.95 0.68
C ASN A 312 1.80 18.88 2.16
N GLY A 313 2.51 19.58 3.06
CA GLY A 313 2.23 19.63 4.50
C GLY A 313 2.90 18.53 5.34
N ILE A 314 3.76 17.71 4.75
CA ILE A 314 4.60 16.71 5.45
C ILE A 314 6.07 17.08 5.27
N GLN A 315 6.83 17.08 6.37
CA GLN A 315 8.27 17.30 6.35
C GLN A 315 9.01 16.00 6.00
N LEU A 316 9.91 16.04 5.02
CA LEU A 316 10.77 14.93 4.63
C LEU A 316 12.20 15.26 5.07
N CYS A 317 12.72 14.54 6.06
CA CYS A 317 13.96 14.87 6.76
C CYS A 317 15.00 13.74 6.72
N TYR A 318 16.20 14.03 6.24
CA TYR A 318 17.38 13.18 6.45
C TYR A 318 18.02 13.42 7.83
N ALA A 319 18.59 12.39 8.43
CA ALA A 319 19.41 12.54 9.65
C ALA A 319 20.83 13.04 9.35
N GLY A 320 21.37 12.68 8.17
CA GLY A 320 22.79 12.76 7.83
C GLY A 320 23.61 11.60 8.42
N GLY A 321 24.80 11.36 7.87
CA GLY A 321 25.68 10.26 8.29
C GLY A 321 26.24 10.42 9.70
N PHE A 322 25.93 9.48 10.59
CA PHE A 322 26.34 9.51 11.99
C PHE A 322 27.67 8.78 12.26
N GLY A 323 27.85 7.60 11.69
CA GLY A 323 28.94 6.70 12.04
C GLY A 323 30.28 7.09 11.45
N TYR A 324 31.37 6.81 12.17
CA TYR A 324 32.72 6.97 11.61
C TYR A 324 33.15 5.86 10.65
N HIS A 325 32.44 4.74 10.63
CA HIS A 325 32.59 3.71 9.60
C HIS A 325 31.57 3.89 8.45
N ALA A 326 30.69 4.89 8.53
CA ALA A 326 29.82 5.25 7.43
C ALA A 326 30.63 5.99 6.36
N TYR A 327 30.61 5.49 5.13
CA TYR A 327 31.25 6.13 3.98
C TYR A 327 30.61 7.49 3.65
N GLY A 328 31.29 8.34 2.90
CA GLY A 328 30.86 9.68 2.56
C GLY A 328 32.00 10.55 2.05
N LYS A 329 32.37 11.57 2.84
CA LYS A 329 33.34 12.58 2.43
C LYS A 329 34.29 12.93 3.57
N ALA A 330 35.60 12.82 3.31
CA ALA A 330 36.62 13.26 4.25
C ALA A 330 36.47 14.74 4.64
N GLY A 331 36.60 15.02 5.94
CA GLY A 331 36.40 16.36 6.52
C GLY A 331 34.93 16.78 6.63
N TRP A 332 33.98 15.86 6.44
CA TRP A 332 32.56 16.08 6.71
C TRP A 332 32.24 15.68 8.16
N ASP A 333 31.80 16.64 8.98
CA ASP A 333 31.51 16.36 10.39
C ASP A 333 30.39 15.31 10.55
N ARG A 334 30.59 14.33 11.42
CA ARG A 334 29.50 13.39 11.75
C ARG A 334 28.38 14.12 12.48
N ARG A 335 27.14 13.66 12.34
CA ARG A 335 26.00 14.42 12.88
C ARG A 335 24.82 13.55 13.29
N ALA A 336 23.99 14.11 14.17
CA ALA A 336 22.76 13.50 14.64
C ALA A 336 21.62 14.52 14.62
N ARG A 337 20.39 14.05 14.42
CA ARG A 337 19.20 14.91 14.44
C ARG A 337 18.50 14.81 15.79
N VAL A 338 18.07 15.95 16.32
CA VAL A 338 17.23 16.05 17.51
C VAL A 338 15.86 16.55 17.10
N VAL A 339 14.80 15.94 17.62
CA VAL A 339 13.40 16.31 17.38
C VAL A 339 12.72 16.54 18.71
N VAL A 340 12.05 17.67 18.88
CA VAL A 340 11.30 18.00 20.10
C VAL A 340 9.85 18.33 19.77
N ALA A 341 8.94 17.56 20.34
CA ALA A 341 7.53 17.88 20.41
C ALA A 341 7.23 18.63 21.72
N THR A 342 6.35 19.63 21.67
CA THR A 342 5.94 20.41 22.85
C THR A 342 4.42 20.45 22.96
N LEU A 343 3.88 20.21 24.15
CA LEU A 343 2.44 20.32 24.45
C LEU A 343 2.01 21.77 24.65
N GLU A 344 0.75 22.06 24.40
CA GLU A 344 0.14 23.33 24.78
C GLU A 344 -0.13 23.37 26.30
N GLN A 345 0.12 24.54 26.91
CA GLN A 345 -0.25 24.80 28.29
C GLN A 345 -1.63 25.47 28.30
N THR A 346 -2.59 24.85 28.99
CA THR A 346 -3.97 25.33 29.12
C THR A 346 -4.08 26.43 30.18
N ASP A 347 -5.13 27.25 30.10
CA ASP A 347 -5.40 28.39 31.00
C ASP A 347 -5.42 28.02 32.51
N LYS A 348 -5.65 26.73 32.83
CA LYS A 348 -5.65 26.22 34.21
C LYS A 348 -4.32 25.57 34.61
N LYS A 349 -3.20 25.90 33.95
CA LYS A 349 -1.88 25.26 34.14
C LYS A 349 -1.85 23.75 33.88
N GLY A 350 -2.84 23.21 33.15
CA GLY A 350 -2.84 21.82 32.69
C GLY A 350 -2.24 21.66 31.28
N TRP A 351 -2.09 20.43 30.81
CA TRP A 351 -1.55 20.12 29.48
C TRP A 351 -2.66 19.78 28.48
N GLY A 352 -2.53 20.29 27.25
CA GLY A 352 -3.42 19.99 26.11
C GLY A 352 -2.70 19.19 25.01
N ALA A 353 -3.13 19.34 23.76
CA ALA A 353 -2.55 18.66 22.61
C ALA A 353 -1.11 19.13 22.29
N VAL A 354 -0.42 18.42 21.41
CA VAL A 354 0.87 18.86 20.87
C VAL A 354 0.68 20.19 20.13
N LYS A 355 1.48 21.18 20.51
CA LYS A 355 1.50 22.53 19.96
C LYS A 355 2.47 22.66 18.80
N SER A 356 3.67 22.10 18.92
CA SER A 356 4.73 22.28 17.93
C SER A 356 5.69 21.10 17.89
N ILE A 357 6.31 20.90 16.72
CA ILE A 357 7.42 19.97 16.50
C ILE A 357 8.58 20.78 15.92
N ARG A 358 9.73 20.72 16.58
CA ARG A 358 10.98 21.40 16.18
C ARG A 358 12.09 20.38 15.96
N THR A 359 13.07 20.72 15.15
CA THR A 359 14.27 19.90 14.95
C THR A 359 15.51 20.76 14.81
N TRP A 360 16.66 20.16 15.09
CA TRP A 360 18.00 20.68 14.78
C TRP A 360 18.96 19.49 14.64
N LYS A 361 20.18 19.74 14.18
CA LYS A 361 21.26 18.74 14.18
C LYS A 361 22.39 19.14 15.11
N ARG A 362 23.16 18.15 15.55
CA ARG A 362 24.39 18.29 16.35
C ARG A 362 25.56 17.71 15.59
N LEU A 363 26.63 18.48 15.44
CA LEU A 363 27.87 18.03 14.83
C LEU A 363 28.78 17.33 15.84
N ASP A 364 29.59 16.39 15.39
CA ASP A 364 30.62 15.73 16.19
C ASP A 364 31.91 16.58 16.27
N ASP A 365 31.74 17.80 16.76
CA ASP A 365 32.86 18.67 17.11
C ASP A 365 33.01 18.78 18.64
N GLN A 366 33.97 19.57 19.10
CA GLN A 366 34.22 19.73 20.54
C GLN A 366 33.02 20.30 21.31
N ASN A 367 32.15 21.07 20.64
CA ASN A 367 31.05 21.82 21.28
C ASN A 367 29.67 21.24 20.99
N LEU A 368 29.58 20.15 20.23
CA LEU A 368 28.32 19.64 19.68
C LEU A 368 27.55 20.76 18.96
N THR A 369 28.19 21.46 18.02
CA THR A 369 27.60 22.63 17.36
C THR A 369 26.20 22.33 16.82
N THR A 370 25.25 23.20 17.16
CA THR A 370 23.88 23.13 16.64
C THR A 370 23.82 23.75 15.25
N ILE A 371 23.25 23.02 14.30
CA ILE A 371 22.97 23.52 12.95
C ILE A 371 21.51 23.27 12.57
N ASP A 372 21.05 24.03 11.58
CA ASP A 372 19.74 23.90 10.93
C ASP A 372 18.54 23.76 11.89
N PRO A 373 18.36 24.68 12.86
CA PRO A 373 17.16 24.70 13.68
C PRO A 373 15.92 25.02 12.81
N GLN A 374 14.90 24.18 12.89
CA GLN A 374 13.67 24.29 12.10
C GLN A 374 12.42 24.05 12.94
N LEU A 375 11.33 24.74 12.61
CA LEU A 375 9.98 24.43 13.07
C LEU A 375 9.31 23.55 12.00
N LEU A 376 9.19 22.25 12.27
CA LEU A 376 8.61 21.28 11.34
C LEU A 376 7.09 21.40 11.26
N TRP A 377 6.46 21.66 12.41
CA TRP A 377 5.01 21.75 12.48
C TRP A 377 4.57 22.63 13.64
N LEU A 378 3.49 23.37 13.43
CA LEU A 378 2.81 24.17 14.44
C LEU A 378 1.30 23.94 14.32
N LYS A 379 0.65 23.62 15.44
CA LYS A 379 -0.80 23.52 15.54
C LYS A 379 -1.40 24.88 15.15
N LYS A 380 -2.12 24.94 14.04
CA LYS A 380 -2.87 26.14 13.65
C LYS A 380 -3.97 26.39 14.68
N LEU A 381 -4.00 27.59 15.27
CA LEU A 381 -5.11 28.03 16.11
C LEU A 381 -6.34 28.11 15.21
N SER A 382 -7.37 27.29 15.45
CA SER A 382 -8.65 27.56 14.81
C SER A 382 -9.20 28.84 15.43
N CYS A 383 -9.25 29.91 14.62
CA CYS A 383 -10.06 31.05 14.98
C CYS A 383 -11.50 30.54 14.98
N LYS A 384 -12.11 30.41 16.17
CA LYS A 384 -13.55 30.19 16.27
C LYS A 384 -14.23 31.45 15.72
N CYS A 385 -14.70 31.38 14.48
CA CYS A 385 -15.84 32.15 14.03
C CYS A 385 -16.75 31.19 13.26
N LEU A 386 -17.87 30.87 13.92
CA LEU A 386 -19.17 30.52 13.34
C LEU A 386 -19.15 29.96 11.92
N GLU A 387 -19.00 28.65 11.76
CA GLU A 387 -19.57 27.87 10.64
C GLU A 387 -19.09 26.42 10.77
N THR A 388 -19.79 25.61 11.55
CA THR A 388 -19.93 24.14 11.39
C THR A 388 -20.61 23.57 12.62
N TRP A 389 -21.87 23.98 12.85
CA TRP A 389 -22.80 23.23 13.69
C TRP A 389 -23.95 22.62 12.87
N GLU A 390 -24.15 23.05 11.62
CA GLU A 390 -25.24 22.56 10.76
C GLU A 390 -24.87 21.32 9.93
N LYS A 391 -23.59 21.08 9.62
CA LYS A 391 -23.17 19.88 8.87
C LYS A 391 -23.13 18.61 9.72
N GLU A 392 -22.69 18.71 10.97
CA GLU A 392 -22.56 17.54 11.86
C GLU A 392 -23.89 17.15 12.53
N LYS A 393 -24.82 18.11 12.71
CA LYS A 393 -26.16 17.83 13.24
C LYS A 393 -27.00 16.98 12.29
N LYS A 394 -26.86 17.16 10.97
CA LYS A 394 -27.55 16.33 9.96
C LYS A 394 -27.08 14.88 9.95
N MET A 395 -25.79 14.62 10.20
CA MET A 395 -25.25 13.26 10.23
C MET A 395 -25.65 12.51 11.51
N MET A 396 -25.80 13.23 12.63
CA MET A 396 -26.20 12.65 13.91
C MET A 396 -27.72 12.48 14.05
N GLU A 397 -28.53 13.36 13.45
CA GLU A 397 -29.99 13.18 13.35
C GLU A 397 -30.36 11.99 12.43
N PHE A 398 -29.58 11.73 11.38
CA PHE A 398 -29.76 10.56 10.50
C PHE A 398 -29.50 9.21 11.22
N LEU A 399 -28.55 9.19 12.16
CA LEU A 399 -28.21 8.01 12.97
C LEU A 399 -29.20 7.76 14.12
N LEU A 400 -29.82 8.82 14.66
CA LEU A 400 -30.83 8.70 15.72
C LEU A 400 -32.23 8.32 15.19
N SER A 401 -32.58 8.66 13.94
CA SER A 401 -33.83 8.19 13.32
C SER A 401 -33.87 6.67 13.08
N PHE A 402 -32.71 6.00 13.00
CA PHE A 402 -32.63 4.55 12.83
C PHE A 402 -32.78 3.73 14.13
N LEU A 403 -32.67 4.38 15.30
CA LEU A 403 -32.70 3.71 16.61
C LEU A 403 -34.04 3.79 17.34
N LEU A 404 -35.04 4.49 16.78
CA LEU A 404 -36.36 4.70 17.43
C LEU A 404 -37.56 4.03 16.75
N PHE A 405 -37.37 3.31 15.64
CA PHE A 405 -38.42 2.46 15.03
C PHE A 405 -37.99 1.00 14.94
N GLY A 406 -37.53 0.45 16.06
CA GLY A 406 -37.44 -0.99 16.27
C GLY A 406 -38.65 -1.48 17.05
N ASN A 407 -39.70 -1.96 16.36
CA ASN A 407 -40.29 -3.29 16.60
C ASN A 407 -41.61 -3.52 15.84
N LEU A 408 -41.78 -4.78 15.45
CA LEU A 408 -42.97 -5.48 14.91
C LEU A 408 -43.27 -5.32 13.42
N VAL A 409 -42.54 -6.09 12.61
CA VAL A 409 -43.09 -6.69 11.39
C VAL A 409 -42.91 -8.21 11.48
N SER A 410 -44.02 -8.93 11.65
CA SER A 410 -44.08 -10.38 11.51
C SER A 410 -43.73 -10.74 10.06
N PHE A 411 -42.63 -11.48 9.87
CA PHE A 411 -42.29 -12.07 8.59
C PHE A 411 -43.25 -13.22 8.28
N ALA A 412 -44.22 -12.97 7.40
CA ALA A 412 -44.80 -14.04 6.61
C ALA A 412 -43.73 -14.49 5.59
N ALA A 413 -43.26 -15.73 5.75
CA ALA A 413 -42.29 -16.33 4.84
C ALA A 413 -42.94 -16.57 3.47
N THR A 414 -42.73 -15.65 2.53
CA THR A 414 -42.92 -15.93 1.11
C THR A 414 -41.62 -16.53 0.55
N ALA A 415 -41.76 -17.65 -0.16
CA ALA A 415 -40.65 -18.37 -0.74
C ALA A 415 -39.87 -17.47 -1.70
N LYS A 416 -38.58 -17.25 -1.40
CA LYS A 416 -37.64 -16.63 -2.34
C LYS A 416 -37.57 -17.48 -3.62
N PRO A 417 -37.70 -16.91 -4.83
CA PRO A 417 -37.36 -17.63 -6.03
C PRO A 417 -35.89 -18.04 -5.95
N LYS A 418 -35.64 -19.31 -6.27
CA LYS A 418 -34.32 -19.93 -6.29
C LYS A 418 -33.48 -19.19 -7.34
N ALA A 419 -32.53 -18.36 -6.91
CA ALA A 419 -31.56 -17.74 -7.81
C ALA A 419 -30.91 -18.84 -8.66
N ALA A 420 -31.02 -18.71 -9.99
CA ALA A 420 -30.25 -19.54 -10.91
C ALA A 420 -28.76 -19.37 -10.57
N ALA A 421 -28.00 -20.47 -10.59
CA ALA A 421 -26.56 -20.37 -10.42
C ALA A 421 -26.00 -19.45 -11.52
N ALA A 422 -25.23 -18.43 -11.13
CA ALA A 422 -24.58 -17.53 -12.07
C ALA A 422 -23.75 -18.34 -13.08
N PRO A 423 -23.84 -18.05 -14.39
CA PRO A 423 -23.11 -18.80 -15.41
C PRO A 423 -21.59 -18.68 -15.17
N SER A 424 -20.88 -19.80 -15.21
CA SER A 424 -19.42 -19.83 -15.17
C SER A 424 -18.86 -19.40 -16.53
N LEU A 425 -17.78 -18.60 -16.52
CA LEU A 425 -17.12 -18.16 -17.75
C LEU A 425 -16.17 -19.24 -18.24
N HIS A 426 -16.29 -19.63 -19.50
CA HIS A 426 -15.45 -20.64 -20.13
C HIS A 426 -14.99 -20.20 -21.51
N PHE A 427 -13.80 -20.65 -21.91
CA PHE A 427 -13.39 -20.56 -23.31
C PHE A 427 -14.34 -21.38 -24.19
N SER A 428 -14.66 -20.85 -25.37
CA SER A 428 -15.50 -21.52 -26.36
C SER A 428 -14.89 -22.84 -26.84
N LYS A 429 -15.68 -23.65 -27.57
CA LYS A 429 -15.21 -24.90 -28.19
C LYS A 429 -14.04 -24.70 -29.17
N ASN A 430 -13.87 -23.47 -29.68
CA ASN A 430 -12.77 -23.08 -30.55
C ASN A 430 -11.52 -22.63 -29.78
N GLY A 431 -11.58 -22.62 -28.45
CA GLY A 431 -10.50 -22.17 -27.58
C GLY A 431 -10.38 -20.65 -27.50
N ASP A 432 -11.42 -19.91 -27.88
CA ASP A 432 -11.45 -18.46 -27.88
C ASP A 432 -12.32 -17.94 -26.72
N PHE A 433 -11.90 -16.83 -26.12
CA PHE A 433 -12.68 -16.05 -25.17
C PHE A 433 -12.58 -14.56 -25.54
N LYS A 434 -13.70 -13.98 -25.95
CA LYS A 434 -13.79 -12.62 -26.49
C LYS A 434 -14.52 -11.70 -25.51
N ILE A 435 -13.93 -10.54 -25.25
CA ILE A 435 -14.46 -9.49 -24.38
C ILE A 435 -14.73 -8.25 -25.23
N LEU A 436 -15.95 -7.72 -25.14
CA LEU A 436 -16.30 -6.38 -25.63
C LEU A 436 -16.17 -5.37 -24.50
N GLN A 437 -15.26 -4.40 -24.62
CA GLN A 437 -15.12 -3.30 -23.68
C GLN A 437 -15.91 -2.09 -24.18
N VAL A 438 -16.77 -1.56 -23.32
CA VAL A 438 -17.57 -0.35 -23.52
C VAL A 438 -17.19 0.64 -22.42
N ALA A 439 -16.79 1.86 -22.76
CA ALA A 439 -16.34 2.86 -21.79
C ALA A 439 -16.99 4.21 -22.10
N ASP A 440 -17.23 5.04 -21.08
CA ASP A 440 -17.61 6.44 -21.32
C ASP A 440 -18.87 6.52 -22.16
N MET A 441 -19.94 5.83 -21.71
CA MET A 441 -21.24 5.94 -22.38
C MET A 441 -21.90 7.26 -22.05
N HIS A 442 -21.69 7.75 -20.81
CA HIS A 442 -22.32 8.95 -20.27
C HIS A 442 -23.82 8.93 -20.49
N TYR A 443 -24.46 7.77 -20.33
CA TYR A 443 -25.88 7.64 -20.66
C TYR A 443 -26.74 8.53 -19.73
N GLY A 444 -27.61 9.36 -20.30
CA GLY A 444 -28.56 10.18 -19.56
C GLY A 444 -29.93 9.53 -19.50
N ASN A 445 -30.93 10.21 -20.06
CA ASN A 445 -32.34 9.82 -20.05
C ASN A 445 -32.80 9.31 -21.43
N GLY A 446 -31.93 8.68 -22.22
CA GLY A 446 -32.31 7.96 -23.43
C GLY A 446 -32.64 8.92 -24.59
N LYS A 447 -33.89 8.87 -25.06
CA LYS A 447 -34.35 9.70 -26.19
C LYS A 447 -34.28 11.21 -25.91
N THR A 448 -34.37 11.60 -24.65
CA THR A 448 -34.48 13.00 -24.24
C THR A 448 -33.14 13.68 -23.99
N THR A 449 -32.06 12.91 -23.90
CA THR A 449 -30.70 13.42 -23.73
C THR A 449 -30.06 13.60 -25.11
N GLN A 450 -29.69 14.84 -25.41
CA GLN A 450 -29.07 15.21 -26.69
C GLN A 450 -27.61 14.77 -26.71
N CYS A 451 -27.09 14.39 -27.88
CA CYS A 451 -25.67 14.07 -28.01
C CYS A 451 -24.75 15.27 -27.78
N GLU A 452 -23.52 14.98 -27.36
CA GLU A 452 -22.42 15.94 -27.22
C GLU A 452 -21.37 15.73 -28.32
N ASP A 453 -20.73 16.82 -28.73
CA ASP A 453 -19.62 16.83 -29.70
C ASP A 453 -19.88 16.00 -30.97
N VAL A 454 -21.07 16.18 -31.56
CA VAL A 454 -21.43 15.66 -32.89
C VAL A 454 -21.40 16.79 -33.94
N LEU A 455 -21.47 16.43 -35.22
CA LEU A 455 -21.53 17.44 -36.28
C LEU A 455 -22.86 18.22 -36.22
N PRO A 456 -22.89 19.50 -36.66
CA PRO A 456 -24.09 20.36 -36.62
C PRO A 456 -25.37 19.73 -37.20
N ASP A 457 -25.24 18.94 -38.25
CA ASP A 457 -26.32 18.25 -38.94
C ASP A 457 -26.84 17.01 -38.18
N GLN A 458 -26.06 16.46 -37.26
CA GLN A 458 -26.41 15.27 -36.48
C GLN A 458 -27.23 15.62 -35.22
N PHE A 459 -27.00 16.78 -34.60
CA PHE A 459 -27.68 17.19 -33.36
C PHE A 459 -29.21 17.04 -33.36
N PRO A 460 -29.96 17.42 -34.44
CA PRO A 460 -31.43 17.36 -34.40
C PRO A 460 -32.01 15.95 -34.22
N THR A 461 -31.22 14.91 -34.51
CA THR A 461 -31.67 13.51 -34.49
C THR A 461 -30.90 12.63 -33.52
N CYS A 462 -29.81 13.14 -32.94
CA CYS A 462 -28.91 12.36 -32.11
C CYS A 462 -29.34 12.37 -30.64
N SER A 463 -29.37 11.19 -30.01
CA SER A 463 -29.62 11.04 -28.58
C SER A 463 -28.83 9.84 -28.02
N ASP A 464 -28.95 9.54 -26.72
CA ASP A 464 -28.39 8.30 -26.13
C ASP A 464 -28.82 7.01 -26.87
N LEU A 465 -29.93 7.03 -27.61
CA LEU A 465 -30.36 5.88 -28.41
C LEU A 465 -29.35 5.53 -29.51
N ASN A 466 -28.53 6.48 -29.95
CA ASN A 466 -27.38 6.22 -30.82
C ASN A 466 -26.34 5.35 -30.10
N THR A 467 -26.05 5.65 -28.83
CA THR A 467 -25.21 4.79 -27.98
C THR A 467 -25.82 3.39 -27.85
N THR A 468 -27.11 3.27 -27.54
CA THR A 468 -27.82 1.98 -27.49
C THR A 468 -27.69 1.20 -28.79
N ALA A 469 -27.91 1.88 -29.93
CA ALA A 469 -27.81 1.27 -31.25
C ALA A 469 -26.38 0.77 -31.53
N PHE A 470 -25.36 1.56 -31.17
CA PHE A 470 -23.97 1.16 -31.32
C PHE A 470 -23.61 -0.06 -30.46
N VAL A 471 -24.05 -0.14 -29.19
CA VAL A 471 -23.85 -1.35 -28.37
C VAL A 471 -24.48 -2.58 -29.04
N ARG A 472 -25.71 -2.48 -29.54
CA ARG A 472 -26.38 -3.58 -30.23
C ARG A 472 -25.62 -4.01 -31.49
N ARG A 473 -25.15 -3.06 -32.30
CA ARG A 473 -24.33 -3.33 -33.49
C ARG A 473 -23.04 -4.06 -33.13
N MET A 474 -22.35 -3.63 -32.07
CA MET A 474 -21.13 -4.26 -31.58
C MET A 474 -21.36 -5.68 -31.07
N ILE A 475 -22.42 -5.91 -30.29
CA ILE A 475 -22.79 -7.25 -29.81
C ILE A 475 -23.03 -8.19 -30.99
N LEU A 476 -23.78 -7.75 -32.00
CA LEU A 476 -24.07 -8.55 -33.18
C LEU A 476 -22.80 -8.85 -34.01
N ALA A 477 -21.98 -7.84 -34.24
CA ALA A 477 -20.79 -7.97 -35.09
C ALA A 477 -19.67 -8.78 -34.43
N GLU A 478 -19.45 -8.59 -33.12
CA GLU A 478 -18.35 -9.25 -32.41
C GLU A 478 -18.77 -10.56 -31.73
N SER A 479 -20.05 -10.74 -31.38
CA SER A 479 -20.55 -11.91 -30.64
C SER A 479 -19.64 -12.26 -29.43
N PRO A 480 -19.47 -11.33 -28.47
CA PRO A 480 -18.53 -11.51 -27.36
C PRO A 480 -19.02 -12.57 -26.37
N ASP A 481 -18.09 -13.18 -25.63
CA ASP A 481 -18.38 -14.08 -24.52
C ASP A 481 -18.63 -13.31 -23.20
N LEU A 482 -18.18 -12.05 -23.11
CA LEU A 482 -18.39 -11.15 -21.98
C LEU A 482 -18.41 -9.69 -22.44
N ILE A 483 -19.32 -8.89 -21.88
CA ILE A 483 -19.31 -7.41 -22.04
C ILE A 483 -18.76 -6.79 -20.75
N VAL A 484 -17.79 -5.89 -20.86
CA VAL A 484 -17.20 -5.17 -19.75
C VAL A 484 -17.43 -3.67 -19.92
N PHE A 485 -18.20 -3.08 -19.02
CA PHE A 485 -18.39 -1.64 -18.96
C PHE A 485 -17.34 -1.01 -18.02
N THR A 486 -16.49 -0.12 -18.52
CA THR A 486 -15.33 0.42 -17.77
C THR A 486 -15.55 1.80 -17.17
N GLY A 487 -16.73 2.03 -16.58
CA GLY A 487 -17.07 3.25 -15.86
C GLY A 487 -17.66 4.34 -16.75
N ASP A 488 -18.16 5.38 -16.08
CA ASP A 488 -18.96 6.44 -16.68
C ASP A 488 -20.08 5.86 -17.56
N ASN A 489 -20.82 4.95 -16.92
CA ASN A 489 -21.95 4.26 -17.50
C ASN A 489 -23.11 5.24 -17.69
N ILE A 490 -23.30 6.14 -16.72
CA ILE A 490 -24.24 7.26 -16.78
C ILE A 490 -23.53 8.60 -16.58
N PHE A 491 -24.14 9.68 -17.04
CA PHE A 491 -23.67 11.04 -16.77
C PHE A 491 -24.57 11.72 -15.75
N GLY A 492 -24.08 11.86 -14.51
CA GLY A 492 -24.98 12.19 -13.41
C GLY A 492 -25.64 13.57 -13.48
N PHE A 493 -25.07 14.52 -14.22
CA PHE A 493 -25.69 15.84 -14.44
C PHE A 493 -26.99 15.76 -15.25
N ASP A 494 -27.04 14.87 -16.25
CA ASP A 494 -28.20 14.73 -17.14
C ASP A 494 -29.08 13.51 -16.80
N ALA A 495 -28.53 12.50 -16.13
CA ALA A 495 -29.30 11.38 -15.59
C ALA A 495 -30.16 11.85 -14.41
N THR A 496 -31.45 12.10 -14.62
CA THR A 496 -32.36 12.61 -13.57
C THR A 496 -32.84 11.52 -12.61
N ASP A 497 -32.72 10.27 -13.02
CA ASP A 497 -33.03 9.06 -12.25
C ASP A 497 -31.95 8.02 -12.58
N ALA A 498 -31.01 7.84 -11.65
CA ALA A 498 -29.85 6.98 -11.87
C ALA A 498 -30.25 5.53 -12.17
N GLU A 499 -31.25 4.96 -11.48
CA GLU A 499 -31.69 3.58 -11.69
C GLU A 499 -32.23 3.39 -13.11
N LYS A 500 -33.13 4.28 -13.56
CA LYS A 500 -33.68 4.21 -14.94
C LYS A 500 -32.63 4.42 -16.01
N SER A 501 -31.66 5.30 -15.74
CA SER A 501 -30.56 5.60 -16.67
C SER A 501 -29.64 4.39 -16.81
N LEU A 502 -29.27 3.75 -15.69
CA LEU A 502 -28.50 2.50 -15.67
C LEU A 502 -29.26 1.35 -16.35
N ASP A 503 -30.56 1.21 -16.07
CA ASP A 503 -31.43 0.22 -16.72
C ASP A 503 -31.42 0.38 -18.24
N SER A 504 -31.48 1.63 -18.72
CA SER A 504 -31.44 1.95 -20.15
C SER A 504 -30.06 1.74 -20.76
N ALA A 505 -28.99 2.13 -20.05
CA ALA A 505 -27.61 1.99 -20.48
C ALA A 505 -27.21 0.52 -20.68
N PHE A 506 -27.63 -0.35 -19.75
CA PHE A 506 -27.30 -1.79 -19.78
C PHE A 506 -28.36 -2.65 -20.49
N ALA A 507 -29.51 -2.08 -20.90
CA ALA A 507 -30.56 -2.80 -21.61
C ALA A 507 -30.04 -3.64 -22.79
N PRO A 508 -29.14 -3.15 -23.67
CA PRO A 508 -28.61 -3.96 -24.78
C PRO A 508 -27.88 -5.22 -24.32
N ALA A 509 -27.12 -5.15 -23.21
CA ALA A 509 -26.44 -6.31 -22.65
C ALA A 509 -27.45 -7.31 -22.07
N ILE A 510 -28.45 -6.83 -21.33
CA ILE A 510 -29.50 -7.66 -20.75
C ILE A 510 -30.33 -8.36 -21.85
N GLU A 511 -30.75 -7.62 -22.87
CA GLU A 511 -31.52 -8.12 -24.01
C GLU A 511 -30.77 -9.21 -24.79
N SER A 512 -29.44 -9.10 -24.88
CA SER A 512 -28.60 -10.07 -25.59
C SER A 512 -28.51 -11.43 -24.88
N GLY A 513 -28.79 -11.49 -23.57
CA GLY A 513 -28.59 -12.67 -22.74
C GLY A 513 -27.13 -13.02 -22.48
N LEU A 514 -26.17 -12.19 -22.91
CA LEU A 514 -24.75 -12.37 -22.64
C LEU A 514 -24.42 -11.97 -21.19
N PRO A 515 -23.43 -12.64 -20.56
CA PRO A 515 -22.93 -12.17 -19.28
C PRO A 515 -22.24 -10.82 -19.47
N TRP A 516 -22.42 -9.94 -18.48
CA TRP A 516 -21.80 -8.61 -18.49
C TRP A 516 -21.36 -8.18 -17.10
N VAL A 517 -20.48 -7.20 -17.03
CA VAL A 517 -19.95 -6.64 -15.78
C VAL A 517 -19.70 -5.14 -15.93
N ALA A 518 -19.66 -4.42 -14.82
CA ALA A 518 -19.35 -2.99 -14.83
C ALA A 518 -18.44 -2.61 -13.65
N VAL A 519 -17.51 -1.70 -13.91
CA VAL A 519 -16.88 -0.87 -12.88
C VAL A 519 -17.46 0.54 -12.93
N LEU A 520 -17.18 1.32 -11.90
CA LEU A 520 -17.71 2.67 -11.75
C LEU A 520 -16.70 3.72 -12.21
N GLY A 521 -17.20 4.77 -12.86
CA GLY A 521 -16.47 6.01 -13.11
C GLY A 521 -16.81 7.10 -12.10
N ASN A 522 -16.23 8.29 -12.30
CA ASN A 522 -16.47 9.45 -11.42
C ASN A 522 -17.89 10.02 -11.65
N HIS A 523 -18.42 9.99 -12.87
CA HIS A 523 -19.73 10.56 -13.19
C HIS A 523 -20.91 9.70 -12.73
N ASP A 524 -20.69 8.41 -12.49
CA ASP A 524 -21.76 7.45 -12.16
C ASP A 524 -22.52 7.77 -10.86
N GLN A 525 -21.88 8.46 -9.91
CA GLN A 525 -22.45 8.77 -8.59
C GLN A 525 -23.03 10.19 -8.47
N GLU A 526 -23.01 10.98 -9.55
CA GLU A 526 -23.38 12.41 -9.52
C GLU A 526 -24.90 12.64 -9.65
N SER A 527 -25.67 11.57 -9.85
CA SER A 527 -27.13 11.58 -9.95
C SER A 527 -27.80 11.29 -8.58
N THR A 528 -28.95 10.60 -8.57
CA THR A 528 -29.79 10.34 -7.39
C THR A 528 -29.28 9.22 -6.48
N LEU A 529 -28.27 8.44 -6.91
CA LEU A 529 -27.68 7.35 -6.14
C LEU A 529 -26.25 7.69 -5.69
N SER A 530 -25.91 7.29 -4.46
CA SER A 530 -24.51 7.26 -4.02
C SER A 530 -23.70 6.21 -4.80
N ARG A 531 -22.36 6.28 -4.76
CA ARG A 531 -21.47 5.25 -5.35
C ARG A 531 -21.84 3.82 -4.95
N GLU A 532 -22.11 3.61 -3.66
CA GLU A 532 -22.58 2.32 -3.15
C GLU A 532 -23.95 1.95 -3.72
N GLY A 533 -24.87 2.93 -3.80
CA GLY A 533 -26.20 2.77 -4.37
C GLY A 533 -26.15 2.33 -5.82
N VAL A 534 -25.31 2.97 -6.64
CA VAL A 534 -25.08 2.60 -8.04
C VAL A 534 -24.62 1.15 -8.15
N MET A 535 -23.59 0.76 -7.40
CA MET A 535 -23.09 -0.61 -7.46
C MET A 535 -24.14 -1.61 -6.94
N LYS A 536 -24.88 -1.27 -5.88
CA LYS A 536 -25.97 -2.11 -5.35
C LYS A 536 -27.08 -2.31 -6.38
N HIS A 537 -27.42 -1.29 -7.16
CA HIS A 537 -28.36 -1.41 -8.27
C HIS A 537 -27.82 -2.36 -9.34
N ILE A 538 -26.59 -2.10 -9.83
CA ILE A 538 -25.94 -2.90 -10.89
C ILE A 538 -25.94 -4.39 -10.55
N VAL A 539 -25.56 -4.78 -9.33
CA VAL A 539 -25.45 -6.21 -8.96
C VAL A 539 -26.80 -6.91 -8.83
N THR A 540 -27.92 -6.19 -8.88
CA THR A 540 -29.27 -6.77 -8.89
C THR A 540 -29.81 -7.01 -10.30
N MET A 541 -29.15 -6.44 -11.31
CA MET A 541 -29.60 -6.48 -12.70
C MET A 541 -29.40 -7.87 -13.33
N ASN A 542 -30.27 -8.24 -14.26
CA ASN A 542 -30.25 -9.56 -14.86
C ASN A 542 -28.99 -9.77 -15.73
N GLY A 543 -28.40 -10.97 -15.69
CA GLY A 543 -27.23 -11.34 -16.49
C GLY A 543 -25.90 -10.73 -16.05
N THR A 544 -25.87 -9.84 -15.05
CA THR A 544 -24.62 -9.28 -14.55
C THR A 544 -23.82 -10.32 -13.75
N LEU A 545 -22.50 -10.30 -13.89
CA LEU A 545 -21.55 -11.02 -13.03
C LEU A 545 -20.82 -10.07 -12.06
N ALA A 546 -21.18 -8.79 -12.07
CA ALA A 546 -20.59 -7.79 -11.20
C ALA A 546 -20.88 -8.11 -9.72
N ARG A 547 -19.97 -7.70 -8.83
CA ARG A 547 -20.11 -7.97 -7.38
C ARG A 547 -19.85 -6.70 -6.58
N LEU A 548 -20.56 -6.55 -5.47
CA LEU A 548 -20.47 -5.34 -4.66
C LEU A 548 -19.06 -5.15 -4.10
N ASN A 549 -18.50 -6.19 -3.49
CA ASN A 549 -17.13 -6.26 -2.97
C ASN A 549 -16.83 -7.73 -2.60
N PRO A 550 -15.56 -8.14 -2.45
CA PRO A 550 -15.20 -9.49 -1.99
C PRO A 550 -15.67 -9.73 -0.55
N LEU A 551 -16.31 -10.88 -0.29
CA LEU A 551 -16.81 -11.23 1.06
C LEU A 551 -15.67 -11.54 2.04
N GLU A 552 -14.53 -11.99 1.52
CA GLU A 552 -13.34 -12.32 2.31
C GLU A 552 -12.52 -11.10 2.73
N ALA A 553 -12.69 -9.94 2.09
CA ALA A 553 -12.02 -8.74 2.53
C ALA A 553 -12.77 -8.13 3.72
N GLN A 554 -12.12 -8.08 4.88
CA GLN A 554 -12.74 -7.51 6.09
C GLN A 554 -13.10 -6.03 5.90
N VAL A 555 -12.25 -5.28 5.18
CA VAL A 555 -12.41 -3.85 4.85
C VAL A 555 -11.73 -3.62 3.50
N ILE A 556 -12.44 -3.00 2.56
CA ILE A 556 -11.92 -2.59 1.25
C ILE A 556 -12.54 -1.25 0.86
N ASP A 557 -11.75 -0.36 0.27
CA ASP A 557 -12.20 0.94 -0.21
C ASP A 557 -12.99 0.80 -1.53
N GLY A 558 -13.96 1.69 -1.72
CA GLY A 558 -14.81 1.71 -2.92
C GLY A 558 -15.80 0.56 -3.02
N PHE A 559 -16.46 0.44 -4.18
CA PHE A 559 -17.47 -0.55 -4.50
C PHE A 559 -17.29 -1.06 -5.92
N GLY A 560 -17.50 -2.36 -6.13
CA GLY A 560 -17.24 -3.00 -7.42
C GLY A 560 -15.84 -3.61 -7.52
N ASN A 561 -15.18 -3.90 -6.39
CA ASN A 561 -13.94 -4.66 -6.39
C ASN A 561 -14.26 -6.16 -6.48
N TYR A 562 -13.79 -6.87 -7.51
CA TYR A 562 -13.98 -8.31 -7.62
C TYR A 562 -13.07 -8.97 -8.66
N ASN A 563 -12.93 -10.29 -8.56
CA ASN A 563 -12.24 -11.11 -9.55
C ASN A 563 -13.22 -12.11 -10.17
N LEU A 564 -13.16 -12.28 -11.49
CA LEU A 564 -13.81 -13.35 -12.23
C LEU A 564 -12.75 -14.30 -12.81
N GLU A 565 -13.01 -15.59 -12.66
CA GLU A 565 -12.18 -16.68 -13.18
C GLU A 565 -12.79 -17.20 -14.47
N VAL A 566 -11.97 -17.36 -15.51
CA VAL A 566 -12.38 -17.94 -16.79
C VAL A 566 -11.77 -19.33 -16.89
N GLY A 567 -12.64 -20.34 -16.87
CA GLY A 567 -12.29 -21.75 -16.99
C GLY A 567 -11.91 -22.13 -18.42
N GLY A 568 -11.20 -23.23 -18.58
CA GLY A 568 -10.94 -23.81 -19.90
C GLY A 568 -12.22 -24.28 -20.60
N VAL A 569 -12.07 -24.79 -21.83
CA VAL A 569 -13.21 -25.31 -22.61
C VAL A 569 -13.97 -26.37 -21.83
N GLU A 570 -15.31 -26.33 -21.88
CA GLU A 570 -16.16 -27.37 -21.27
C GLU A 570 -15.76 -28.78 -21.73
N GLY A 571 -15.70 -29.72 -20.78
CA GLY A 571 -15.22 -31.09 -20.99
C GLY A 571 -13.69 -31.22 -21.11
N SER A 572 -12.93 -30.12 -21.10
CA SER A 572 -11.47 -30.16 -21.09
C SER A 572 -10.91 -30.35 -19.68
N ARG A 573 -9.64 -30.78 -19.59
CA ARG A 573 -8.92 -30.90 -18.32
C ARG A 573 -8.81 -29.59 -17.51
N PHE A 574 -9.07 -28.44 -18.14
CA PHE A 574 -9.03 -27.13 -17.53
C PHE A 574 -10.41 -26.52 -17.30
N GLU A 575 -11.51 -27.24 -17.55
CA GLU A 575 -12.88 -26.73 -17.37
C GLU A 575 -13.06 -26.07 -16.00
N ASN A 576 -12.70 -26.77 -14.92
CA ASN A 576 -12.86 -26.30 -13.54
C ASN A 576 -11.62 -25.60 -12.99
N LYS A 577 -10.78 -25.02 -13.86
CA LYS A 577 -9.55 -24.33 -13.48
C LYS A 577 -9.48 -22.97 -14.17
N SER A 578 -9.28 -21.90 -13.40
CA SER A 578 -9.02 -20.58 -13.99
C SER A 578 -7.76 -20.62 -14.86
N VAL A 579 -7.94 -20.34 -16.15
CA VAL A 579 -6.84 -20.20 -17.13
C VAL A 579 -6.68 -18.76 -17.60
N LEU A 580 -7.60 -17.87 -17.25
CA LEU A 580 -7.53 -16.41 -17.41
C LEU A 580 -8.27 -15.75 -16.23
N ASN A 581 -7.67 -14.74 -15.61
CA ASN A 581 -8.27 -13.99 -14.49
C ASN A 581 -8.64 -12.57 -14.93
N LEU A 582 -9.80 -12.09 -14.50
CA LEU A 582 -10.29 -10.73 -14.78
C LEU A 582 -10.49 -10.00 -13.45
N TYR A 583 -9.70 -8.96 -13.21
CA TYR A 583 -9.76 -8.14 -12.01
C TYR A 583 -10.49 -6.83 -12.29
N PHE A 584 -11.44 -6.49 -11.43
CA PHE A 584 -12.25 -5.27 -11.52
C PHE A 584 -12.03 -4.48 -10.23
N LEU A 585 -11.68 -3.21 -10.36
CA LEU A 585 -11.41 -2.33 -9.23
C LEU A 585 -12.17 -1.02 -9.36
N ASP A 586 -12.60 -0.51 -8.21
CA ASP A 586 -13.08 0.85 -8.09
C ASP A 586 -11.88 1.82 -8.07
N SER A 587 -11.68 2.61 -9.13
CA SER A 587 -10.60 3.59 -9.16
C SER A 587 -10.85 4.84 -8.29
N GLY A 588 -12.05 4.96 -7.71
CA GLY A 588 -12.50 6.13 -6.98
C GLY A 588 -13.17 7.18 -7.86
N ASP A 589 -13.29 8.38 -7.30
CA ASP A 589 -13.92 9.57 -7.89
C ASP A 589 -12.92 10.74 -7.82
N TYR A 590 -13.21 11.83 -7.10
CA TYR A 590 -12.27 12.91 -6.81
C TYR A 590 -11.51 12.66 -5.51
N SER A 591 -10.33 13.26 -5.39
CA SER A 591 -9.52 13.23 -4.19
C SER A 591 -10.25 13.86 -3.01
N THR A 592 -10.29 13.16 -1.88
CA THR A 592 -10.82 13.65 -0.61
C THR A 592 -9.75 14.33 0.25
N VAL A 593 -8.50 14.37 -0.22
CA VAL A 593 -7.37 14.94 0.50
C VAL A 593 -7.20 16.41 0.08
N PRO A 594 -7.39 17.40 0.98
CA PRO A 594 -7.44 18.81 0.59
C PRO A 594 -6.18 19.36 -0.10
N SER A 595 -5.00 18.77 0.16
CA SER A 595 -3.74 19.16 -0.47
C SER A 595 -3.47 18.49 -1.82
N ILE A 596 -4.34 17.56 -2.24
CA ILE A 596 -4.26 16.85 -3.52
C ILE A 596 -5.56 17.13 -4.29
N PRO A 597 -5.59 18.13 -5.19
CA PRO A 597 -6.76 18.38 -6.02
C PRO A 597 -6.90 17.32 -7.12
N GLY A 598 -8.05 17.29 -7.79
CA GLY A 598 -8.31 16.41 -8.93
C GLY A 598 -8.78 15.02 -8.53
N TYR A 599 -8.41 14.00 -9.31
CA TYR A 599 -8.95 12.65 -9.20
C TYR A 599 -8.41 11.85 -8.00
N GLY A 600 -9.25 10.95 -7.50
CA GLY A 600 -8.94 9.95 -6.49
C GLY A 600 -8.24 8.71 -7.09
N TRP A 601 -7.76 7.82 -6.23
CA TRP A 601 -6.90 6.71 -6.64
C TRP A 601 -7.24 5.40 -5.92
N ILE A 602 -6.80 4.29 -6.52
CA ILE A 602 -6.88 2.94 -5.93
C ILE A 602 -6.08 2.86 -4.63
N LYS A 603 -6.75 2.46 -3.55
CA LYS A 603 -6.25 2.52 -2.17
C LYS A 603 -5.47 1.27 -1.75
N PRO A 604 -4.61 1.35 -0.72
CA PRO A 604 -3.83 0.19 -0.24
C PRO A 604 -4.66 -1.04 0.12
N SER A 605 -5.89 -0.88 0.61
CA SER A 605 -6.79 -2.01 0.90
C SER A 605 -7.15 -2.82 -0.35
N GLN A 606 -7.38 -2.14 -1.47
CA GLN A 606 -7.67 -2.74 -2.77
C GLN A 606 -6.42 -3.39 -3.38
N GLN A 607 -5.27 -2.72 -3.27
CA GLN A 607 -3.97 -3.26 -3.71
C GLN A 607 -3.62 -4.54 -2.94
N PHE A 608 -3.79 -4.53 -1.61
CA PHE A 608 -3.56 -5.70 -0.77
C PHE A 608 -4.54 -6.83 -1.10
N TRP A 609 -5.83 -6.53 -1.28
CA TRP A 609 -6.79 -7.53 -1.76
C TRP A 609 -6.39 -8.12 -3.12
N PHE A 610 -5.96 -7.30 -4.07
CA PHE A 610 -5.51 -7.76 -5.38
C PHE A 610 -4.31 -8.71 -5.25
N GLN A 611 -3.29 -8.36 -4.45
CA GLN A 611 -2.13 -9.22 -4.20
C GLN A 611 -2.53 -10.56 -3.58
N GLN A 612 -3.35 -10.55 -2.53
CA GLN A 612 -3.85 -11.77 -1.89
C GLN A 612 -4.66 -12.64 -2.86
N THR A 613 -5.54 -12.03 -3.65
CA THR A 613 -6.32 -12.72 -4.68
C THR A 613 -5.42 -13.36 -5.72
N SER A 614 -4.46 -12.61 -6.25
CA SER A 614 -3.49 -13.07 -7.23
C SER A 614 -2.63 -14.23 -6.71
N LEU A 615 -2.13 -14.15 -5.46
CA LEU A 615 -1.39 -15.23 -4.81
C LEU A 615 -2.24 -16.48 -4.63
N LYS A 616 -3.50 -16.33 -4.18
CA LYS A 616 -4.45 -17.45 -4.02
C LYS A 616 -4.70 -18.17 -5.34
N LEU A 617 -4.83 -17.43 -6.45
CA LEU A 617 -5.07 -17.98 -7.78
C LEU A 617 -3.84 -18.68 -8.37
N LYS A 618 -2.64 -18.35 -7.91
CA LYS A 618 -1.37 -19.01 -8.29
C LYS A 618 -1.03 -20.22 -7.43
N ALA A 619 -1.44 -20.22 -6.16
CA ALA A 619 -1.04 -21.24 -5.22
C ALA A 619 -1.55 -22.62 -5.67
N PRO A 620 -0.69 -23.67 -5.69
CA PRO A 620 -1.19 -25.02 -5.84
C PRO A 620 -2.10 -25.35 -4.64
N PRO A 621 -3.13 -26.22 -4.79
CA PRO A 621 -4.04 -26.56 -3.70
C PRO A 621 -3.36 -27.04 -2.40
N SER A 622 -2.12 -27.51 -2.49
CA SER A 622 -1.30 -27.95 -1.34
C SER A 622 -0.62 -26.84 -0.55
N LEU A 623 -0.37 -25.65 -1.12
CA LEU A 623 0.36 -24.54 -0.45
C LEU A 623 -0.53 -23.65 0.44
N VAL A 624 -1.86 -23.73 0.24
CA VAL A 624 -2.87 -22.96 1.01
C VAL A 624 -2.83 -23.29 2.51
N LYS A 625 -2.12 -24.36 2.92
CA LYS A 625 -1.95 -24.76 4.33
C LYS A 625 -0.71 -24.18 5.02
N SER A 626 0.32 -23.74 4.29
CA SER A 626 1.63 -23.39 4.87
C SER A 626 1.94 -21.88 4.81
N VAL A 627 1.31 -21.17 3.89
CA VAL A 627 1.19 -19.71 3.95
C VAL A 627 -0.04 -19.45 4.82
N GLY A 628 0.00 -18.56 5.81
CA GLY A 628 -1.05 -18.30 6.81
C GLY A 628 -2.40 -17.78 6.28
N VAL A 629 -2.86 -18.27 5.13
CA VAL A 629 -4.17 -18.04 4.53
C VAL A 629 -5.21 -18.85 5.31
N VAL A 630 -5.67 -18.31 6.44
CA VAL A 630 -6.79 -18.91 7.18
C VAL A 630 -8.08 -18.64 6.41
N VAL A 631 -8.44 -19.54 5.50
CA VAL A 631 -9.81 -19.62 4.99
C VAL A 631 -10.62 -20.50 5.95
N ASN A 632 -11.45 -19.88 6.78
CA ASN A 632 -12.51 -20.58 7.51
C ASN A 632 -13.62 -20.97 6.52
N LEU A 633 -13.44 -22.07 5.79
CA LEU A 633 -14.52 -22.72 5.05
C LEU A 633 -15.04 -23.95 5.83
N PRO A 634 -16.36 -24.17 5.92
CA PRO A 634 -16.93 -25.34 6.57
C PRO A 634 -16.46 -26.64 5.90
N ARG A 635 -15.98 -27.59 6.72
CA ARG A 635 -15.25 -28.83 6.34
C ARG A 635 -15.99 -29.85 5.46
N ASN A 636 -17.24 -29.61 5.06
CA ASN A 636 -18.11 -30.66 4.52
C ASN A 636 -18.37 -30.59 3.00
N ARG A 637 -17.46 -29.99 2.20
CA ARG A 637 -17.59 -30.00 0.72
C ARG A 637 -16.30 -30.29 -0.07
N ILE A 638 -15.31 -30.98 0.52
CA ILE A 638 -14.10 -31.41 -0.23
C ILE A 638 -14.20 -32.89 -0.58
N ARG A 639 -14.90 -33.16 -1.67
CA ARG A 639 -14.63 -34.33 -2.52
C ARG A 639 -14.73 -33.79 -3.93
N TRP A 640 -13.61 -33.56 -4.62
CA TRP A 640 -13.41 -33.74 -6.07
C TRP A 640 -11.92 -33.58 -6.44
N LEU A 641 -11.48 -34.48 -7.32
CA LEU A 641 -10.25 -34.62 -8.12
C LEU A 641 -9.19 -33.50 -8.00
N LYS A 642 -7.93 -33.91 -7.74
CA LYS A 642 -6.74 -33.03 -7.83
C LYS A 642 -6.68 -32.40 -9.24
N PRO A 643 -6.85 -31.07 -9.40
CA PRO A 643 -6.66 -30.43 -10.69
C PRO A 643 -5.19 -30.57 -11.11
N GLU A 644 -4.92 -30.97 -12.35
CA GLU A 644 -3.55 -31.03 -12.87
C GLU A 644 -2.86 -29.65 -12.81
N ALA A 645 -1.57 -29.64 -12.51
CA ALA A 645 -0.77 -28.42 -12.41
C ALA A 645 -0.64 -27.74 -13.78
N GLN A 646 -0.71 -26.40 -13.79
CA GLN A 646 -0.47 -25.59 -14.97
C GLN A 646 1.01 -25.23 -15.01
N THR A 647 1.60 -25.15 -16.20
CA THR A 647 2.93 -24.57 -16.38
C THR A 647 2.83 -23.04 -16.35
N GLY A 648 2.98 -22.44 -15.16
CA GLY A 648 2.95 -20.99 -14.92
C GLY A 648 1.60 -20.45 -14.41
N SER A 649 1.55 -19.17 -14.07
CA SER A 649 0.32 -18.48 -13.65
C SER A 649 -0.61 -18.20 -14.83
N ALA A 650 -1.93 -18.27 -14.62
CA ALA A 650 -2.92 -17.79 -15.58
C ALA A 650 -2.76 -16.28 -15.78
N PRO A 651 -2.74 -15.77 -17.03
CA PRO A 651 -2.65 -14.33 -17.26
C PRO A 651 -3.84 -13.59 -16.65
N GLY A 652 -3.59 -12.37 -16.16
CA GLY A 652 -4.57 -11.46 -15.59
C GLY A 652 -4.83 -10.26 -16.50
N LEU A 653 -6.09 -9.86 -16.61
CA LEU A 653 -6.53 -8.60 -17.21
C LEU A 653 -7.18 -7.74 -16.12
N VAL A 654 -6.84 -6.46 -16.05
CA VAL A 654 -7.31 -5.55 -15.00
C VAL A 654 -8.15 -4.44 -15.61
N TYR A 655 -9.29 -4.13 -15.00
CA TYR A 655 -10.26 -3.15 -15.45
C TYR A 655 -10.59 -2.17 -14.32
N PHE A 656 -10.49 -0.88 -14.61
CA PHE A 656 -10.92 0.24 -13.76
C PHE A 656 -11.15 1.48 -14.64
N HIS A 657 -11.62 2.59 -14.10
CA HIS A 657 -12.04 3.73 -14.93
C HIS A 657 -10.96 4.82 -15.06
N ILE A 658 -10.54 5.42 -13.95
CA ILE A 658 -9.61 6.56 -13.94
C ILE A 658 -8.17 6.07 -14.22
N PRO A 659 -7.41 6.70 -15.14
CA PRO A 659 -6.05 6.30 -15.47
C PRO A 659 -5.09 6.39 -14.29
N LEU A 660 -4.11 5.48 -14.27
CA LEU A 660 -2.96 5.62 -13.38
C LEU A 660 -1.99 6.69 -13.91
N PRO A 661 -1.19 7.34 -13.05
CA PRO A 661 -0.18 8.32 -13.49
C PRO A 661 0.80 7.77 -14.54
N GLU A 662 1.04 6.46 -14.55
CA GLU A 662 1.91 5.78 -15.52
C GLU A 662 1.44 5.92 -16.97
N PHE A 663 0.16 6.18 -17.24
CA PHE A 663 -0.32 6.47 -18.61
C PHE A 663 0.32 7.75 -19.19
N ALA A 664 0.81 8.66 -18.35
CA ALA A 664 1.54 9.85 -18.79
C ALA A 664 2.94 9.54 -19.35
N SER A 665 3.49 8.34 -19.09
CA SER A 665 4.82 7.93 -19.59
C SER A 665 4.87 7.65 -21.10
N PHE A 666 3.71 7.55 -21.76
CA PHE A 666 3.65 7.28 -23.19
C PHE A 666 3.69 8.56 -24.03
N ASP A 667 4.52 8.51 -25.07
CA ASP A 667 4.62 9.51 -26.13
C ASP A 667 4.28 8.86 -27.48
N SER A 668 4.22 9.65 -28.56
CA SER A 668 3.79 9.17 -29.88
C SER A 668 4.66 8.05 -30.48
N THR A 669 5.78 7.67 -29.85
CA THR A 669 6.71 6.64 -30.35
C THR A 669 6.53 5.28 -29.68
N ASN A 670 5.75 5.18 -28.60
CA ASN A 670 5.73 3.99 -27.73
C ASN A 670 4.32 3.41 -27.44
N PHE A 671 3.32 3.76 -28.26
CA PHE A 671 1.96 3.18 -28.23
C PHE A 671 1.37 2.92 -29.62
N THR A 672 0.29 2.13 -29.67
CA THR A 672 -0.60 2.01 -30.85
C THR A 672 -1.93 2.70 -30.57
N GLY A 673 -2.44 3.47 -31.52
CA GLY A 673 -3.68 4.26 -31.39
C GLY A 673 -3.39 5.76 -31.37
N VAL A 674 -4.24 6.55 -30.71
CA VAL A 674 -4.14 8.02 -30.71
C VAL A 674 -4.28 8.57 -29.28
N LYS A 675 -3.44 9.55 -28.96
CA LYS A 675 -3.46 10.34 -27.73
C LYS A 675 -3.79 11.79 -28.10
N GLN A 676 -5.01 12.24 -27.83
CA GLN A 676 -5.52 13.55 -28.26
C GLN A 676 -5.80 14.53 -27.12
N GLU A 677 -5.75 14.06 -25.87
CA GLU A 677 -5.91 14.92 -24.70
C GLU A 677 -4.89 14.59 -23.61
N GLY A 678 -4.91 15.38 -22.55
CA GLY A 678 -4.11 15.12 -21.36
C GLY A 678 -4.44 13.75 -20.74
N ILE A 679 -3.57 13.27 -19.86
CA ILE A 679 -3.88 12.09 -19.06
C ILE A 679 -4.53 12.57 -17.77
N SER A 680 -5.83 12.33 -17.60
CA SER A 680 -6.61 12.79 -16.44
C SER A 680 -6.44 11.84 -15.26
N SER A 681 -5.18 11.56 -14.90
CA SER A 681 -4.84 10.71 -13.75
C SER A 681 -4.75 11.53 -12.46
N PRO A 682 -4.83 10.88 -11.28
CA PRO A 682 -4.51 11.51 -10.00
C PRO A 682 -3.11 12.14 -10.03
N SER A 683 -2.93 13.27 -9.35
CA SER A 683 -1.61 13.94 -9.28
C SER A 683 -0.61 13.19 -8.39
N ILE A 684 -1.04 12.12 -7.74
CA ILE A 684 -0.21 11.29 -6.86
C ILE A 684 -0.24 9.83 -7.32
N ASN A 685 0.91 9.17 -7.25
CA ASN A 685 1.00 7.75 -7.56
C ASN A 685 0.54 6.94 -6.34
N SER A 686 -0.42 6.02 -6.54
CA SER A 686 -0.89 5.14 -5.47
C SER A 686 -0.07 3.87 -5.30
N GLY A 687 0.80 3.54 -6.26
CA GLY A 687 1.56 2.29 -6.29
C GLY A 687 0.80 1.09 -6.87
N PHE A 688 -0.38 1.27 -7.46
CA PHE A 688 -1.12 0.12 -7.99
C PHE A 688 -0.44 -0.51 -9.22
N PHE A 689 0.22 0.28 -10.08
CA PHE A 689 1.02 -0.27 -11.18
C PHE A 689 2.14 -1.18 -10.65
N THR A 690 2.85 -0.70 -9.63
CA THR A 690 3.86 -1.47 -8.88
C THR A 690 3.30 -2.78 -8.35
N THR A 691 2.13 -2.73 -7.72
CA THR A 691 1.42 -3.90 -7.20
C THR A 691 1.13 -4.93 -8.30
N MET A 692 0.73 -4.50 -9.51
CA MET A 692 0.51 -5.39 -10.65
C MET A 692 1.80 -6.01 -11.18
N LEU A 693 2.90 -5.25 -11.21
CA LEU A 693 4.22 -5.75 -11.58
C LEU A 693 4.71 -6.83 -10.62
N GLU A 694 4.58 -6.60 -9.30
CA GLU A 694 4.95 -7.58 -8.26
C GLU A 694 4.13 -8.85 -8.35
N ALA A 695 2.83 -8.73 -8.61
CA ALA A 695 1.99 -9.89 -8.83
C ALA A 695 2.49 -10.69 -10.05
N GLY A 696 2.83 -10.05 -11.16
CA GLY A 696 3.48 -10.70 -12.31
C GLY A 696 2.55 -11.59 -13.17
N ASP A 697 1.27 -11.71 -12.83
CA ASP A 697 0.24 -12.34 -13.65
C ASP A 697 -0.48 -11.35 -14.57
N THR A 698 -0.54 -10.07 -14.22
CA THR A 698 -1.17 -9.03 -15.04
C THR A 698 -0.44 -8.86 -16.38
N LYS A 699 -1.21 -8.84 -17.48
CA LYS A 699 -0.70 -8.66 -18.85
C LYS A 699 -1.21 -7.39 -19.53
N ALA A 700 -2.42 -6.96 -19.20
CA ALA A 700 -2.98 -5.72 -19.68
C ALA A 700 -3.97 -5.10 -18.69
N VAL A 701 -4.05 -3.78 -18.75
CA VAL A 701 -4.95 -2.91 -18.01
C VAL A 701 -5.82 -2.16 -19.03
N PHE A 702 -7.11 -2.07 -18.75
CA PHE A 702 -8.10 -1.48 -19.63
C PHE A 702 -8.93 -0.44 -18.87
N ILE A 703 -9.00 0.77 -19.43
CA ILE A 703 -9.64 1.93 -18.80
C ILE A 703 -10.50 2.75 -19.76
N GLY A 704 -11.27 3.69 -19.22
CA GLY A 704 -12.01 4.75 -19.94
C GLY A 704 -11.49 6.14 -19.57
N HIS A 705 -12.41 7.05 -19.22
CA HIS A 705 -12.21 8.36 -18.60
C HIS A 705 -11.70 9.48 -19.51
N ASP A 706 -10.66 9.22 -20.31
CA ASP A 706 -10.20 10.16 -21.33
C ASP A 706 -10.81 9.77 -22.68
N HIS A 707 -11.80 10.54 -23.14
CA HIS A 707 -12.73 10.16 -24.20
C HIS A 707 -12.14 10.15 -25.62
N VAL A 708 -11.15 11.00 -25.89
CA VAL A 708 -10.47 11.08 -27.19
C VAL A 708 -9.09 10.42 -27.18
N ASN A 709 -8.66 9.90 -26.03
CA ASN A 709 -7.54 8.96 -25.93
C ASN A 709 -8.01 7.52 -26.18
N ASP A 710 -7.38 6.82 -27.12
CA ASP A 710 -7.72 5.42 -27.43
C ASP A 710 -6.48 4.52 -27.64
N PHE A 711 -5.34 5.01 -27.19
CA PHE A 711 -4.05 4.36 -27.36
C PHE A 711 -3.88 3.16 -26.40
N CYS A 712 -2.92 2.32 -26.73
CA CYS A 712 -2.41 1.31 -25.83
C CYS A 712 -0.89 1.14 -25.98
N GLY A 713 -0.18 1.27 -24.87
CA GLY A 713 1.28 1.18 -24.81
C GLY A 713 1.74 0.11 -23.83
N LYS A 714 2.97 -0.38 -23.99
CA LYS A 714 3.56 -1.39 -23.08
C LYS A 714 4.59 -0.73 -22.16
N LEU A 715 4.33 -0.78 -20.85
CA LEU A 715 5.24 -0.30 -19.81
C LEU A 715 5.67 -1.49 -18.94
N THR A 716 6.98 -1.74 -18.87
CA THR A 716 7.60 -2.76 -17.98
C THR A 716 6.90 -4.14 -18.03
N GLY A 717 6.42 -4.54 -19.21
CA GLY A 717 5.79 -5.86 -19.41
C GLY A 717 4.25 -5.88 -19.33
N ILE A 718 3.61 -4.81 -18.89
CA ILE A 718 2.14 -4.66 -18.82
C ILE A 718 1.68 -3.68 -19.91
N HIS A 719 0.60 -4.03 -20.62
CA HIS A 719 -0.05 -3.09 -21.53
C HIS A 719 -1.05 -2.20 -20.78
N LEU A 720 -1.01 -0.90 -21.03
CA LEU A 720 -1.91 0.10 -20.49
C LEU A 720 -2.76 0.64 -21.65
N CYS A 721 -4.04 0.29 -21.70
CA CYS A 721 -4.92 0.54 -22.84
C CYS A 721 -6.15 1.39 -22.48
N TYR A 722 -6.37 2.50 -23.19
CA TYR A 722 -7.66 3.19 -23.22
C TYR A 722 -8.65 2.48 -24.15
N ALA A 723 -9.94 2.45 -23.79
CA ALA A 723 -11.00 2.01 -24.70
C ALA A 723 -11.22 2.97 -25.88
N GLY A 724 -11.12 4.27 -25.62
CA GLY A 724 -11.71 5.33 -26.44
C GLY A 724 -13.18 5.57 -26.10
N GLY A 725 -13.67 6.78 -26.34
CA GLY A 725 -15.04 7.20 -26.03
C GLY A 725 -16.09 6.46 -26.86
N PHE A 726 -17.01 5.78 -26.17
CA PHE A 726 -18.06 4.99 -26.79
C PHE A 726 -19.37 5.78 -26.95
N GLY A 727 -19.75 6.55 -25.93
CA GLY A 727 -21.06 7.21 -25.85
C GLY A 727 -21.20 8.39 -26.79
N TYR A 728 -22.40 8.59 -27.32
CA TYR A 728 -22.74 9.80 -28.07
C TYR A 728 -23.07 11.00 -27.17
N HIS A 729 -23.34 10.78 -25.89
CA HIS A 729 -23.46 11.86 -24.90
C HIS A 729 -22.16 12.11 -24.14
N ALA A 730 -21.13 11.26 -24.36
CA ALA A 730 -19.80 11.53 -23.86
C ALA A 730 -19.20 12.73 -24.61
N TYR A 731 -18.70 13.71 -23.86
CA TYR A 731 -17.95 14.81 -24.45
C TYR A 731 -16.70 14.28 -25.20
N GLY A 732 -16.24 14.98 -26.21
CA GLY A 732 -15.19 14.51 -27.10
C GLY A 732 -14.90 15.50 -28.22
N GLN A 733 -14.83 15.00 -29.46
CA GLN A 733 -14.49 15.82 -30.62
C GLN A 733 -15.44 15.54 -31.77
N ALA A 734 -16.12 16.58 -32.27
CA ALA A 734 -16.97 16.46 -33.44
C ALA A 734 -16.18 15.97 -34.67
N GLY A 735 -16.74 14.97 -35.36
CA GLY A 735 -16.08 14.30 -36.49
C GLY A 735 -15.06 13.22 -36.09
N TRP A 736 -14.96 12.89 -34.80
CA TRP A 736 -14.18 11.76 -34.29
C TRP A 736 -15.12 10.58 -34.02
N ASP A 737 -14.96 9.47 -34.75
CA ASP A 737 -15.90 8.35 -34.68
C ASP A 737 -15.99 7.76 -33.26
N ARG A 738 -17.18 7.43 -32.76
CA ARG A 738 -17.27 6.67 -31.49
C ARG A 738 -16.63 5.29 -31.66
N ARG A 739 -16.15 4.66 -30.59
CA ARG A 739 -15.44 3.37 -30.72
C ARG A 739 -15.54 2.48 -29.50
N ALA A 740 -15.35 1.18 -29.73
CA ALA A 740 -15.20 0.19 -28.68
C ALA A 740 -13.93 -0.63 -28.88
N ARG A 741 -13.36 -1.10 -27.77
CA ARG A 741 -12.23 -2.02 -27.77
C ARG A 741 -12.71 -3.46 -27.62
N VAL A 742 -12.11 -4.36 -28.41
CA VAL A 742 -12.36 -5.80 -28.32
C VAL A 742 -11.08 -6.49 -27.88
N VAL A 743 -11.18 -7.45 -26.97
CA VAL A 743 -10.06 -8.25 -26.48
C VAL A 743 -10.34 -9.72 -26.74
N LEU A 744 -9.37 -10.44 -27.29
CA LEU A 744 -9.47 -11.86 -27.61
C LEU A 744 -8.32 -12.63 -26.95
N ALA A 745 -8.67 -13.51 -26.02
CA ALA A 745 -7.76 -14.53 -25.50
C ALA A 745 -7.97 -15.84 -26.25
N THR A 746 -6.88 -16.52 -26.61
CA THR A 746 -6.93 -17.81 -27.32
C THR A 746 -6.11 -18.86 -26.60
N LEU A 747 -6.63 -20.07 -26.44
CA LEU A 747 -5.92 -21.20 -25.86
C LEU A 747 -4.94 -21.85 -26.84
N GLU A 748 -3.94 -22.52 -26.27
CA GLU A 748 -3.03 -23.39 -27.00
C GLU A 748 -3.73 -24.71 -27.38
N LYS A 749 -3.60 -25.17 -28.64
CA LYS A 749 -3.97 -26.54 -29.02
C LYS A 749 -2.79 -27.47 -28.73
N THR A 750 -3.04 -28.55 -27.99
CA THR A 750 -2.00 -29.56 -27.68
C THR A 750 -1.80 -30.53 -28.85
N GLU A 751 -0.66 -31.22 -28.87
CA GLU A 751 -0.32 -32.24 -29.87
C GLU A 751 -1.37 -33.37 -29.96
N THR A 752 -2.05 -33.65 -28.85
CA THR A 752 -3.15 -34.63 -28.74
C THR A 752 -4.53 -34.07 -29.13
N LYS A 753 -4.60 -32.91 -29.80
CA LYS A 753 -5.85 -32.18 -30.14
C LYS A 753 -6.69 -31.75 -28.92
N GLY A 754 -6.10 -31.66 -27.73
CA GLY A 754 -6.72 -31.12 -26.53
C GLY A 754 -6.43 -29.63 -26.33
N TRP A 755 -6.96 -29.06 -25.24
CA TRP A 755 -6.74 -27.66 -24.87
C TRP A 755 -5.63 -27.50 -23.81
N GLY A 756 -4.71 -26.58 -24.10
CA GLY A 756 -3.68 -26.06 -23.22
C GLY A 756 -4.16 -24.83 -22.46
N THR A 757 -3.20 -24.04 -21.97
CA THR A 757 -3.48 -22.75 -21.31
C THR A 757 -3.53 -21.62 -22.34
N VAL A 758 -3.79 -20.38 -21.91
CA VAL A 758 -3.80 -19.22 -22.80
C VAL A 758 -2.48 -19.12 -23.55
N LYS A 759 -2.59 -19.04 -24.88
CA LYS A 759 -1.49 -18.89 -25.84
C LYS A 759 -1.23 -17.44 -26.20
N SER A 760 -2.29 -16.66 -26.43
CA SER A 760 -2.17 -15.26 -26.83
C SER A 760 -3.35 -14.43 -26.37
N ILE A 761 -3.10 -13.14 -26.16
CA ILE A 761 -4.10 -12.10 -25.91
C ILE A 761 -3.88 -11.02 -26.96
N ARG A 762 -4.94 -10.67 -27.69
CA ARG A 762 -4.95 -9.66 -28.75
C ARG A 762 -6.06 -8.65 -28.50
N THR A 763 -5.93 -7.47 -29.07
CA THR A 763 -7.00 -6.47 -29.04
C THR A 763 -7.00 -5.64 -30.32
N TRP A 764 -8.15 -5.07 -30.64
CA TRP A 764 -8.37 -4.10 -31.71
C TRP A 764 -9.51 -3.17 -31.27
N LYS A 765 -9.77 -2.12 -32.05
CA LYS A 765 -10.95 -1.27 -31.87
C LYS A 765 -11.87 -1.37 -33.08
N ARG A 766 -13.15 -1.03 -32.87
CA ARG A 766 -14.18 -0.88 -33.90
C ARG A 766 -14.72 0.54 -33.83
N LEU A 767 -14.73 1.24 -34.96
CA LEU A 767 -15.33 2.56 -35.10
C LEU A 767 -16.85 2.44 -35.28
N ASP A 768 -17.63 3.43 -34.86
CA ASP A 768 -19.06 3.52 -35.15
C ASP A 768 -19.32 4.16 -36.52
N ASP A 769 -18.63 3.66 -37.54
CA ASP A 769 -18.93 3.99 -38.92
C ASP A 769 -19.91 2.97 -39.52
N GLU A 770 -20.23 3.08 -40.82
CA GLU A 770 -21.17 2.16 -41.49
C GLU A 770 -20.72 0.70 -41.42
N HIS A 771 -19.41 0.44 -41.37
CA HIS A 771 -18.81 -0.89 -41.53
C HIS A 771 -18.22 -1.48 -40.25
N LEU A 772 -18.32 -0.76 -39.13
CA LEU A 772 -17.59 -1.06 -37.91
C LEU A 772 -16.10 -1.28 -38.20
N THR A 773 -15.44 -0.31 -38.83
CA THR A 773 -14.06 -0.46 -39.31
C THR A 773 -13.13 -0.90 -38.17
N THR A 774 -12.36 -1.97 -38.41
CA THR A 774 -11.34 -2.44 -37.48
C THR A 774 -10.11 -1.57 -37.59
N ILE A 775 -9.63 -1.05 -36.46
CA ILE A 775 -8.38 -0.31 -36.38
C ILE A 775 -7.48 -0.87 -35.28
N ASP A 776 -6.19 -0.56 -35.38
CA ASP A 776 -5.17 -0.81 -34.37
C ASP A 776 -5.13 -2.25 -33.80
N PRO A 777 -5.12 -3.30 -34.65
CA PRO A 777 -4.94 -4.66 -34.16
C PRO A 777 -3.54 -4.82 -33.55
N GLN A 778 -3.49 -5.29 -32.31
CA GLN A 778 -2.24 -5.46 -31.57
C GLN A 778 -2.26 -6.75 -30.73
N VAL A 779 -1.06 -7.30 -30.50
CA VAL A 779 -0.85 -8.47 -29.65
C VAL A 779 -0.33 -8.00 -28.30
N LEU A 780 -1.15 -8.14 -27.25
CA LEU A 780 -0.79 -7.70 -25.89
C LEU A 780 0.12 -8.71 -25.20
N TRP A 781 -0.09 -10.00 -25.45
CA TRP A 781 0.70 -11.04 -24.80
C TRP A 781 0.70 -12.32 -25.61
N THR A 782 1.82 -13.03 -25.58
CA THR A 782 1.98 -14.39 -26.10
C THR A 782 2.76 -15.24 -25.10
N LYS A 783 2.37 -16.50 -25.00
CA LYS A 783 3.10 -17.50 -24.22
C LYS A 783 4.45 -17.76 -24.87
N SER A 784 5.55 -17.40 -24.21
CA SER A 784 6.91 -17.62 -24.71
C SER A 784 7.33 -19.09 -24.57
N SER A 785 7.92 -19.68 -25.61
CA SER A 785 8.50 -21.04 -25.62
C SER A 785 9.70 -21.21 -24.67
N ALA A 786 10.27 -20.11 -24.17
CA ALA A 786 11.46 -20.08 -23.31
C ALA A 786 11.26 -20.63 -21.88
N GLY A 787 10.02 -20.90 -21.46
CA GLY A 787 9.71 -21.50 -20.16
C GLY A 787 10.29 -22.91 -19.96
N LYS A 788 10.76 -23.58 -21.03
CA LYS A 788 11.47 -24.86 -20.94
C LYS A 788 12.91 -24.73 -20.41
N LEU A 789 13.54 -23.56 -20.50
CA LEU A 789 14.93 -23.37 -20.05
C LEU A 789 15.02 -22.92 -18.59
N LEU A 790 14.08 -22.10 -18.12
CA LEU A 790 14.09 -21.56 -16.76
C LEU A 790 13.63 -22.56 -15.69
N SER A 791 12.80 -23.55 -16.04
CA SER A 791 12.39 -24.62 -15.09
C SER A 791 13.51 -25.60 -14.75
N ILE A 792 14.61 -25.61 -15.52
CA ILE A 792 15.79 -26.43 -15.22
C ILE A 792 16.71 -25.72 -14.21
N ILE A 793 16.67 -24.38 -14.14
CA ILE A 793 17.51 -23.60 -13.22
C ILE A 793 16.87 -23.52 -11.82
N SER A 794 15.54 -23.54 -11.69
CA SER A 794 14.84 -23.52 -10.40
C SER A 794 14.87 -24.83 -9.61
N LEU A 795 15.50 -25.89 -10.13
CA LEU A 795 15.68 -27.19 -9.47
C LEU A 795 17.13 -27.46 -9.04
N SER A 796 18.04 -26.48 -9.12
CA SER A 796 19.47 -26.67 -8.83
C SER A 796 20.02 -25.88 -7.63
N VAL A 797 19.18 -25.30 -6.77
CA VAL A 797 19.63 -24.52 -5.58
C VAL A 797 19.56 -25.33 -4.28
N ASP A 798 19.52 -26.66 -4.35
CA ASP A 798 19.53 -27.53 -3.16
C ASP A 798 20.85 -28.28 -2.91
N HIS A 799 21.91 -28.07 -3.71
CA HIS A 799 23.21 -28.74 -3.51
C HIS A 799 24.40 -27.78 -3.62
N LEU A 800 24.60 -26.96 -2.59
CA LEU A 800 25.94 -26.52 -2.17
C LEU A 800 25.96 -26.42 -0.63
N LYS A 801 26.00 -27.58 0.02
CA LYS A 801 26.69 -27.76 1.30
C LYS A 801 28.00 -28.47 0.96
N ASP A 802 29.10 -27.75 1.05
CA ASP A 802 30.40 -28.20 1.55
C ASP A 802 31.32 -26.99 1.71
#